data_AF-A3TN84-F1
#
_entry.id   AF-A3TN84-F1
#
_cell.length_a   1.000
_cell.length_b   1.000
_cell.length_c   1.000
_cell.angle_alpha   90.00
_cell.angle_beta   90.00
_cell.angle_gamma   90.00
#
_symmetry.space_group_name_H-M   'P 1'
#
loop_
_entity.id
_entity.type
_entity.pdbx_description
1 polymer ?
#
loop_
_entity_poly.entity_id
_entity_poly.type
_entity_poly.pdbx_seq_one_letter_code
_entity_poly.pdbx_strand_id
1 'polypeptide(L)'
;MPSRDALVDLAFALVLVTIALVGFRTGFIGWEWMLAAAVGVVLGTLVAHVALIRSWPLIVTALVLVAIHFVLGGPVAVRGDLLGGVVPTLQTFRDLAVAPVTGWKEWLTLLPPVDARGPLVALPWLTGLLGSAITYGVARRFASVGAAAVAPVVLLIGSIALGTQQPAAKLVQGVLFALVLILWLVARAARTRAAMQNGAGRQARTITGVVLLTVAALAGSLLGQFLPGTDEGSARAVVRNELTPPYDVAQFTSPLSGFRQYTEPNSSKLFDTEILKVTGLPAGAPVRFATLDNYDGLVWGAADRAMDGTPFQQVGSRIAARSTGEKVTATVTVPEGGYAGAWLPVAGSTTGVRFTGARGDDLADALWLNTATETAVVPALVQPGDSYTFDAILDPKNWSTKLPAELDVAGGGQISEDTTFLDAKLDAWTGQASGSWEKFVAVAKTMTQDGAYTDGGTPNSYEKVYLPGHGLGRLGRFVGSTQLAGNDEQYASTLALVGNRLGIPSRVVMGAIPEAGGTIKGKDVHAWVEVQESNGTWHALLPTTFLPDRNKKPNEQQLKSEEQKVGAQVPPPAGVNPPSVLQGPDQAQNATDIKKKKRNPLDFGAWPLWLKILVLALVLPILLALAAYTVIRWLKARRRRKHATTGPTPSRVAWVWRDLVTDARSLGIAVPKGATRLEQATTFPENVAAEPIATGANLAVFGPGDPEPEMATNLLDDADSVRKELRGSVSTWRRLRSDISIRPLLERDGSPRPKRGLPSLPTLRRARGAEGAL
;
A
#
# COMPACT_ATOMS: atom_id res chain seq x y z
N MET A 1 42.61 -1.94 -9.26
CA MET A 1 41.87 -0.66 -9.21
C MET A 1 40.68 -0.72 -10.17
N PRO A 2 39.52 -0.12 -9.84
CA PRO A 2 38.38 -0.08 -10.75
C PRO A 2 38.71 0.68 -12.04
N SER A 3 38.23 0.19 -13.18
CA SER A 3 38.37 0.93 -14.44
C SER A 3 37.53 2.21 -14.42
N ARG A 4 37.89 3.21 -15.24
CA ARG A 4 37.13 4.46 -15.38
C ARG A 4 35.65 4.22 -15.64
N ASP A 5 35.33 3.24 -16.50
CA ASP A 5 33.95 2.86 -16.80
C ASP A 5 33.21 2.26 -15.59
N ALA A 6 33.92 1.53 -14.73
CA ALA A 6 33.35 0.97 -13.50
C ALA A 6 33.02 2.06 -12.48
N LEU A 7 33.83 3.12 -12.40
CA LEU A 7 33.56 4.29 -11.56
C LEU A 7 32.37 5.11 -12.08
N VAL A 8 32.23 5.25 -13.40
CA VAL A 8 31.07 5.91 -14.01
C VAL A 8 29.79 5.12 -13.74
N ASP A 9 29.79 3.80 -13.97
CA ASP A 9 28.62 2.95 -13.66
C ASP A 9 28.26 2.99 -12.18
N LEU A 10 29.26 3.03 -11.30
CA LEU A 10 29.10 3.16 -9.86
C LEU A 10 28.41 4.48 -9.50
N ALA A 11 28.91 5.61 -10.00
CA ALA A 11 28.35 6.93 -9.71
C ALA A 11 26.89 7.05 -10.15
N PHE A 12 26.57 6.63 -11.39
CA PHE A 12 25.19 6.67 -11.89
C PHE A 12 24.25 5.75 -11.10
N ALA A 13 24.70 4.52 -10.78
CA ALA A 13 23.92 3.60 -9.97
C ALA A 13 23.61 4.18 -8.58
N LEU A 14 24.60 4.77 -7.91
CA LEU A 14 24.43 5.40 -6.60
C LEU A 14 23.43 6.56 -6.66
N VAL A 15 23.56 7.45 -7.64
CA VAL A 15 22.67 8.61 -7.79
C VAL A 15 21.23 8.15 -8.07
N LEU A 16 21.02 7.22 -9.00
CA LEU A 16 19.67 6.74 -9.34
C LEU A 16 18.99 6.04 -8.17
N VAL A 17 19.71 5.19 -7.44
CA VAL A 17 19.14 4.49 -6.27
C VAL A 17 18.84 5.49 -5.15
N THR A 18 19.71 6.47 -4.92
CA THR A 18 19.48 7.52 -3.92
C THR A 18 18.23 8.35 -4.26
N ILE A 19 18.07 8.76 -5.52
CA ILE A 19 16.88 9.49 -6.00
C ILE A 19 15.61 8.63 -5.80
N ALA A 20 15.66 7.33 -6.12
CA ALA A 20 14.52 6.44 -5.91
C ALA A 20 14.12 6.36 -4.43
N LEU A 21 15.09 6.29 -3.51
CA LEU A 21 14.88 6.21 -2.06
C LEU A 21 14.28 7.48 -1.45
N VAL A 22 14.38 8.65 -2.12
CA VAL A 22 13.68 9.88 -1.69
C VAL A 22 12.18 9.67 -1.54
N GLY A 23 11.60 8.68 -2.25
CA GLY A 23 10.18 8.32 -2.13
C GLY A 23 9.72 7.93 -0.72
N PHE A 24 10.63 7.48 0.14
CA PHE A 24 10.33 7.15 1.55
C PHE A 24 10.21 8.38 2.47
N ARG A 25 10.63 9.57 2.03
CA ARG A 25 10.70 10.79 2.86
C ARG A 25 9.37 11.14 3.51
N THR A 26 8.26 11.01 2.80
CA THR A 26 6.93 11.38 3.30
C THR A 26 6.30 10.29 4.16
N GLY A 27 6.87 9.08 4.14
CA GLY A 27 6.37 7.96 4.93
C GLY A 27 7.02 7.83 6.31
N PHE A 28 8.12 8.54 6.60
CA PHE A 28 8.82 8.47 7.87
C PHE A 28 8.96 9.84 8.54
N ILE A 29 8.86 9.87 9.87
CA ILE A 29 9.31 10.97 10.71
C ILE A 29 10.76 10.70 11.12
N GLY A 30 11.60 11.74 11.09
CA GLY A 30 13.00 11.64 11.54
C GLY A 30 14.00 11.46 10.39
N TRP A 31 15.26 11.28 10.74
CA TRP A 31 16.41 11.19 9.82
C TRP A 31 17.04 9.79 9.83
N GLU A 32 16.66 8.94 10.78
CA GLU A 32 17.19 7.60 11.00
C GLU A 32 16.96 6.69 9.79
N TRP A 33 15.83 6.84 9.10
CA TRP A 33 15.55 6.12 7.85
C TRP A 33 16.54 6.50 6.74
N MET A 34 17.01 7.75 6.70
CA MET A 34 18.00 8.21 5.71
C MET A 34 19.35 7.54 5.96
N LEU A 35 19.76 7.44 7.23
CA LEU A 35 20.97 6.69 7.59
C LEU A 35 20.83 5.23 7.17
N ALA A 36 19.71 4.58 7.51
CA ALA A 36 19.49 3.18 7.18
C ALA A 36 19.54 2.95 5.66
N ALA A 37 18.86 3.80 4.88
CA ALA A 37 18.93 3.80 3.42
C ALA A 37 20.38 3.98 2.91
N ALA A 38 21.10 4.98 3.42
CA ALA A 38 22.46 5.31 2.98
C ALA A 38 23.46 4.17 3.28
N VAL A 39 23.42 3.59 4.48
CA VAL A 39 24.28 2.45 4.84
C VAL A 39 23.93 1.24 3.98
N GLY A 40 22.64 0.99 3.72
CA GLY A 40 22.20 -0.04 2.79
C GLY A 40 22.80 0.15 1.39
N VAL A 41 22.71 1.36 0.84
CA VAL A 41 23.28 1.70 -0.47
C VAL A 41 24.80 1.45 -0.52
N VAL A 42 25.54 1.88 0.51
CA VAL A 42 27.00 1.68 0.58
C VAL A 42 27.36 0.21 0.62
N LEU A 43 26.74 -0.57 1.53
CA LEU A 43 27.05 -1.99 1.71
C LEU A 43 26.62 -2.82 0.51
N GLY A 44 25.45 -2.57 -0.06
CA GLY A 44 24.96 -3.29 -1.24
C GLY A 44 25.88 -3.10 -2.44
N THR A 45 26.33 -1.86 -2.64
CA THR A 45 27.31 -1.51 -3.67
C THR A 45 28.66 -2.19 -3.43
N LEU A 46 29.16 -2.18 -2.18
CA LEU A 46 30.42 -2.82 -1.81
C LEU A 46 30.38 -4.33 -2.07
N VAL A 47 29.31 -5.01 -1.66
CA VAL A 47 29.10 -6.44 -1.88
C VAL A 47 29.04 -6.76 -3.37
N ALA A 48 28.30 -5.97 -4.15
CA ALA A 48 28.25 -6.16 -5.59
C ALA A 48 29.63 -5.95 -6.23
N HIS A 49 30.40 -4.95 -5.78
CA HIS A 49 31.76 -4.70 -6.26
C HIS A 49 32.71 -5.87 -5.95
N VAL A 50 32.72 -6.37 -4.71
CA VAL A 50 33.53 -7.52 -4.30
C VAL A 50 33.11 -8.78 -5.06
N ALA A 51 31.81 -9.02 -5.22
CA ALA A 51 31.28 -10.15 -5.97
C ALA A 51 31.73 -10.13 -7.44
N LEU A 52 31.86 -8.95 -8.04
CA LEU A 52 32.35 -8.81 -9.42
C LEU A 52 33.87 -9.08 -9.50
N ILE A 53 34.67 -8.50 -8.59
CA ILE A 53 36.13 -8.70 -8.58
C ILE A 53 36.47 -10.16 -8.31
N ARG A 54 35.83 -10.76 -7.31
CA ARG A 54 36.05 -12.16 -6.92
C ARG A 54 35.23 -13.16 -7.73
N SER A 55 34.50 -12.66 -8.72
CA SER A 55 33.65 -13.46 -9.60
C SER A 55 32.74 -14.45 -8.86
N TRP A 56 32.12 -14.00 -7.78
CA TRP A 56 31.20 -14.80 -6.99
C TRP A 56 29.98 -15.18 -7.84
N PRO A 57 29.50 -16.45 -7.72
CA PRO A 57 28.21 -16.82 -8.27
C PRO A 57 27.11 -16.00 -7.60
N LEU A 58 26.00 -15.81 -8.30
CA LEU A 58 24.89 -14.97 -7.84
C LEU A 58 24.35 -15.42 -6.47
N ILE A 59 24.41 -16.73 -6.20
CA ILE A 59 23.98 -17.31 -4.93
C ILE A 59 24.84 -16.88 -3.74
N VAL A 60 26.17 -16.83 -3.91
CA VAL A 60 27.09 -16.39 -2.85
C VAL A 60 26.86 -14.90 -2.58
N THR A 61 26.63 -14.10 -3.62
CA THR A 61 26.25 -12.68 -3.46
C THR A 61 24.95 -12.55 -2.66
N ALA A 62 23.92 -13.33 -2.97
CA ALA A 62 22.65 -13.31 -2.25
C ALA A 62 22.82 -13.72 -0.79
N LEU A 63 23.56 -14.80 -0.50
CA LEU A 63 23.85 -15.25 0.87
C LEU A 63 24.58 -14.20 1.70
N VAL A 64 25.55 -13.49 1.10
CA VAL A 64 26.27 -12.42 1.79
C VAL A 64 25.36 -11.22 2.08
N LEU A 65 24.47 -10.85 1.16
CA LEU A 65 23.48 -9.79 1.40
C LEU A 65 22.53 -10.17 2.54
N VAL A 66 22.07 -11.43 2.58
CA VAL A 66 21.24 -11.96 3.68
C VAL A 66 22.02 -11.92 5.01
N ALA A 67 23.28 -12.36 5.02
CA ALA A 67 24.11 -12.30 6.21
C ALA A 67 24.30 -10.86 6.71
N ILE A 68 24.57 -9.91 5.82
CA ILE A 68 24.66 -8.48 6.15
C ILE A 68 23.34 -7.95 6.73
N HIS A 69 22.20 -8.35 6.14
CA HIS A 69 20.89 -7.96 6.64
C HIS A 69 20.67 -8.42 8.09
N PHE A 70 21.02 -9.66 8.44
CA PHE A 70 20.86 -10.16 9.81
C PHE A 70 21.92 -9.67 10.80
N VAL A 71 23.16 -9.44 10.36
CA VAL A 71 24.25 -8.98 11.24
C VAL A 71 24.17 -7.47 11.51
N LEU A 72 23.84 -6.67 10.48
CA LEU A 72 23.84 -5.21 10.57
C LEU A 72 22.44 -4.59 10.59
N GLY A 73 21.40 -5.35 10.23
CA GLY A 73 20.03 -4.83 10.21
C GLY A 73 19.50 -4.42 11.59
N GLY A 74 19.94 -5.08 12.66
CA GLY A 74 19.57 -4.70 14.03
C GLY A 74 20.00 -3.27 14.38
N PRO A 75 21.31 -2.97 14.49
CA PRO A 75 21.79 -1.63 14.84
C PRO A 75 21.42 -0.55 13.79
N VAL A 76 21.22 -0.92 12.53
CA VAL A 76 20.94 0.05 11.47
C VAL A 76 19.44 0.35 11.33
N ALA A 77 18.57 -0.66 11.45
CA ALA A 77 17.15 -0.55 11.10
C ALA A 77 16.18 -0.95 12.23
N VAL A 78 16.51 -1.93 13.07
CA VAL A 78 15.61 -2.41 14.15
C VAL A 78 16.26 -2.13 15.50
N ARG A 79 16.31 -0.84 15.88
CA ARG A 79 17.03 -0.38 17.07
C ARG A 79 16.25 -0.56 18.38
N GLY A 80 14.91 -0.58 18.31
CA GLY A 80 14.04 -0.65 19.49
C GLY A 80 14.23 -1.91 20.33
N ASP A 81 14.54 -3.03 19.69
CA ASP A 81 14.61 -4.35 20.33
C ASP A 81 16.04 -4.77 20.72
N LEU A 82 17.00 -3.84 20.69
CA LEU A 82 18.40 -4.12 21.04
C LEU A 82 18.62 -4.02 22.56
N LEU A 83 19.24 -5.04 23.14
CA LEU A 83 19.71 -4.97 24.53
C LEU A 83 20.84 -3.94 24.63
N GLY A 84 20.64 -2.92 25.47
CA GLY A 84 21.58 -1.81 25.66
C GLY A 84 21.85 -1.01 24.37
N GLY A 85 20.97 -1.08 23.37
CA GLY A 85 21.11 -0.38 22.10
C GLY A 85 22.16 -0.97 21.14
N VAL A 86 22.81 -2.08 21.48
CA VAL A 86 23.92 -2.66 20.70
C VAL A 86 23.73 -4.14 20.37
N VAL A 87 23.17 -4.93 21.29
CA VAL A 87 23.12 -6.39 21.15
C VAL A 87 21.75 -6.83 20.60
N PRO A 88 21.70 -7.51 19.42
CA PRO A 88 20.45 -8.04 18.87
C PRO A 88 19.78 -9.05 19.80
N THR A 89 18.47 -8.92 19.97
CA THR A 89 17.64 -9.93 20.64
C THR A 89 17.04 -10.90 19.64
N LEU A 90 16.42 -11.97 20.16
CA LEU A 90 15.61 -12.88 19.35
C LEU A 90 14.47 -12.15 18.62
N GLN A 91 13.89 -11.12 19.25
CA GLN A 91 12.86 -10.28 18.66
C GLN A 91 13.43 -9.47 17.48
N THR A 92 14.62 -8.88 17.62
CA THR A 92 15.32 -8.21 16.50
C THR A 92 15.47 -9.13 15.27
N PHE A 93 15.86 -10.39 15.47
CA PHE A 93 16.00 -11.35 14.36
C PHE A 93 14.64 -11.71 13.74
N ARG A 94 13.58 -11.81 14.55
CA ARG A 94 12.22 -12.02 14.07
C ARG A 94 11.78 -10.85 13.20
N ASP A 95 11.96 -9.63 13.67
CA ASP A 95 11.52 -8.43 12.95
C ASP A 95 12.27 -8.25 11.64
N LEU A 96 13.58 -8.55 11.61
CA LEU A 96 14.36 -8.59 10.36
C LEU A 96 13.89 -9.69 9.40
N ALA A 97 13.46 -10.84 9.90
CA ALA A 97 12.93 -11.91 9.05
C ALA A 97 11.51 -11.59 8.51
N VAL A 98 10.71 -10.88 9.29
CA VAL A 98 9.31 -10.54 8.99
C VAL A 98 9.21 -9.33 8.06
N ALA A 99 10.05 -8.30 8.25
CA ALA A 99 9.99 -7.06 7.49
C ALA A 99 10.03 -7.22 5.95
N PRO A 100 10.87 -8.09 5.34
CA PRO A 100 10.81 -8.35 3.90
C PRO A 100 9.51 -9.00 3.42
N VAL A 101 8.81 -9.72 4.28
CA VAL A 101 7.66 -10.59 3.92
C VAL A 101 6.32 -9.88 4.16
N THR A 102 6.12 -9.30 5.35
CA THR A 102 4.87 -8.62 5.73
C THR A 102 5.05 -7.13 5.96
N GLY A 103 6.28 -6.65 6.17
CA GLY A 103 6.55 -5.23 6.46
C GLY A 103 6.07 -4.29 5.36
N TRP A 104 6.03 -4.73 4.10
CA TRP A 104 5.44 -3.93 3.01
C TRP A 104 3.91 -3.81 3.13
N LYS A 105 3.22 -4.81 3.69
CA LYS A 105 1.76 -4.74 3.95
C LYS A 105 1.46 -3.83 5.14
N GLU A 106 2.21 -4.01 6.23
CA GLU A 106 2.14 -3.14 7.41
C GLU A 106 2.41 -1.68 7.01
N TRP A 107 3.45 -1.44 6.20
CA TRP A 107 3.75 -0.12 5.66
C TRP A 107 2.58 0.50 4.90
N LEU A 108 1.89 -0.27 4.06
CA LEU A 108 0.77 0.25 3.26
C LEU A 108 -0.51 0.47 4.07
N THR A 109 -0.66 -0.21 5.21
CA THR A 109 -1.86 -0.15 6.07
C THR A 109 -1.72 0.84 7.23
N LEU A 110 -0.47 1.15 7.62
CA LEU A 110 -0.16 2.16 8.64
C LEU A 110 -0.31 3.59 8.08
N LEU A 111 -0.86 4.46 8.91
CA LEU A 111 -0.97 5.89 8.65
C LEU A 111 0.43 6.54 8.64
N PRO A 112 0.90 7.06 7.49
CA PRO A 112 2.16 7.78 7.44
C PRO A 112 2.00 9.20 8.00
N PRO A 113 3.09 9.81 8.52
CA PRO A 113 4.45 9.29 8.59
C PRO A 113 4.70 8.45 9.85
N VAL A 114 5.39 7.31 9.67
CA VAL A 114 5.72 6.36 10.74
C VAL A 114 7.01 6.77 11.45
N ASP A 115 7.14 6.48 12.74
CA ASP A 115 8.38 6.74 13.49
C ASP A 115 9.55 5.91 12.92
N ALA A 116 10.67 6.57 12.59
CA ALA A 116 11.91 5.93 12.12
C ALA A 116 12.70 5.22 13.23
N ARG A 117 12.05 4.87 14.34
CA ARG A 117 12.58 3.97 15.40
C ARG A 117 11.98 2.56 15.34
N GLY A 118 10.85 2.40 14.65
CA GLY A 118 10.15 1.13 14.52
C GLY A 118 10.79 0.18 13.48
N PRO A 119 10.34 -1.08 13.43
CA PRO A 119 10.92 -2.12 12.58
C PRO A 119 10.79 -1.82 11.07
N LEU A 120 9.88 -0.94 10.67
CA LEU A 120 9.65 -0.58 9.26
C LEU A 120 10.82 0.16 8.61
N VAL A 121 11.77 0.70 9.37
CA VAL A 121 13.03 1.24 8.84
C VAL A 121 13.84 0.15 8.11
N ALA A 122 13.54 -1.13 8.35
CA ALA A 122 14.09 -2.23 7.56
C ALA A 122 13.75 -2.11 6.06
N LEU A 123 12.66 -1.44 5.66
CA LEU A 123 12.29 -1.22 4.26
C LEU A 123 13.25 -0.30 3.50
N PRO A 124 13.53 0.95 3.94
CA PRO A 124 14.55 1.79 3.31
C PRO A 124 15.96 1.15 3.36
N TRP A 125 16.29 0.43 4.44
CA TRP A 125 17.52 -0.37 4.54
C TRP A 125 17.62 -1.45 3.44
N LEU A 126 16.59 -2.30 3.31
CA LEU A 126 16.55 -3.40 2.35
C LEU A 126 16.51 -2.89 0.91
N THR A 127 15.75 -1.85 0.64
CA THR A 127 15.67 -1.24 -0.70
C THR A 127 16.98 -0.58 -1.09
N GLY A 128 17.69 0.07 -0.17
CA GLY A 128 19.06 0.55 -0.39
C GLY A 128 20.05 -0.60 -0.64
N LEU A 129 20.03 -1.62 0.23
CA LEU A 129 20.92 -2.78 0.17
C LEU A 129 20.76 -3.58 -1.12
N LEU A 130 19.54 -4.02 -1.42
CA LEU A 130 19.25 -4.83 -2.59
C LEU A 130 19.23 -3.99 -3.87
N GLY A 131 18.65 -2.78 -3.80
CA GLY A 131 18.51 -1.92 -4.97
C GLY A 131 19.86 -1.46 -5.53
N SER A 132 20.80 -1.08 -4.67
CA SER A 132 22.18 -0.75 -5.08
C SER A 132 22.95 -1.96 -5.61
N ALA A 133 22.86 -3.11 -4.91
CA ALA A 133 23.54 -4.33 -5.32
C ALA A 133 23.06 -4.83 -6.69
N ILE A 134 21.75 -4.79 -6.95
CA ILE A 134 21.15 -5.21 -8.21
C ILE A 134 21.48 -4.20 -9.31
N THR A 135 21.29 -2.90 -9.08
CA THR A 135 21.55 -1.85 -10.08
C THR A 135 22.99 -1.87 -10.55
N TYR A 136 23.95 -1.89 -9.62
CA TYR A 136 25.36 -1.96 -9.96
C TYR A 136 25.77 -3.33 -10.51
N GLY A 137 25.29 -4.42 -9.91
CA GLY A 137 25.60 -5.78 -10.32
C GLY A 137 25.14 -6.12 -11.74
N VAL A 138 23.91 -5.74 -12.11
CA VAL A 138 23.35 -5.93 -13.47
C VAL A 138 24.12 -5.09 -14.48
N ALA A 139 24.38 -3.81 -14.16
CA ALA A 139 25.17 -2.93 -15.01
C ALA A 139 26.60 -3.44 -15.26
N ARG A 140 27.17 -4.24 -14.37
CA ARG A 140 28.53 -4.77 -14.57
C ARG A 140 28.54 -6.17 -15.18
N ARG A 141 27.50 -6.99 -14.95
CA ARG A 141 27.40 -8.35 -15.51
C ARG A 141 26.89 -8.37 -16.95
N PHE A 142 26.02 -7.45 -17.35
CA PHE A 142 25.38 -7.46 -18.67
C PHE A 142 25.77 -6.25 -19.51
N ALA A 143 26.26 -6.45 -20.73
CA ALA A 143 26.64 -5.35 -21.64
C ALA A 143 25.45 -4.60 -22.26
N SER A 144 24.21 -5.09 -22.06
CA SER A 144 23.01 -4.45 -22.61
C SER A 144 22.77 -3.07 -21.97
N VAL A 145 22.45 -2.09 -22.81
CA VAL A 145 22.09 -0.73 -22.37
C VAL A 145 20.72 -0.75 -21.70
N GLY A 146 19.71 -1.38 -22.34
CA GLY A 146 18.36 -1.46 -21.79
C GLY A 146 18.28 -2.24 -20.48
N ALA A 147 19.06 -3.32 -20.32
CA ALA A 147 19.05 -4.11 -19.09
C ALA A 147 19.53 -3.32 -17.86
N ALA A 148 20.44 -2.35 -18.04
CA ALA A 148 20.94 -1.51 -16.95
C ALA A 148 19.86 -0.54 -16.42
N ALA A 149 18.90 -0.14 -17.27
CA ALA A 149 17.81 0.75 -16.87
C ALA A 149 16.74 0.07 -16.02
N VAL A 150 16.55 -1.25 -16.18
CA VAL A 150 15.43 -1.98 -15.56
C VAL A 150 15.46 -1.86 -14.03
N ALA A 151 16.60 -2.15 -13.41
CA ALA A 151 16.72 -2.16 -11.95
C ALA A 151 16.37 -0.81 -11.29
N PRO A 152 16.98 0.33 -11.68
CA PRO A 152 16.66 1.61 -11.06
C PRO A 152 15.23 2.08 -11.38
N VAL A 153 14.69 1.78 -12.57
CA VAL A 153 13.30 2.12 -12.92
C VAL A 153 12.31 1.33 -12.06
N VAL A 154 12.53 0.02 -11.88
CA VAL A 154 11.69 -0.81 -11.00
C VAL A 154 11.75 -0.31 -9.55
N LEU A 155 12.93 0.11 -9.08
CA LEU A 155 13.08 0.70 -7.74
C LEU A 155 12.31 2.02 -7.60
N LEU A 156 12.34 2.89 -8.62
CA LEU A 156 11.57 4.13 -8.63
C LEU A 156 10.06 3.86 -8.62
N ILE A 157 9.58 2.95 -9.47
CA ILE A 157 8.16 2.56 -9.50
C ILE A 157 7.76 1.99 -8.14
N GLY A 158 8.58 1.11 -7.55
CA GLY A 158 8.34 0.54 -6.23
C GLY A 158 8.27 1.61 -5.14
N SER A 159 9.17 2.60 -5.14
CA SER A 159 9.15 3.66 -4.13
C SER A 159 7.99 4.64 -4.31
N ILE A 160 7.53 4.86 -5.54
CA ILE A 160 6.31 5.64 -5.83
C ILE A 160 5.06 4.88 -5.39
N ALA A 161 4.99 3.58 -5.70
CA ALA A 161 3.86 2.70 -5.39
C ALA A 161 3.69 2.48 -3.88
N LEU A 162 4.80 2.37 -3.15
CA LEU A 162 4.82 2.28 -1.68
C LEU A 162 4.77 3.66 -1.00
N GLY A 163 4.81 4.77 -1.74
CA GLY A 163 4.85 6.12 -1.19
C GLY A 163 3.53 6.56 -0.54
N THR A 164 3.43 7.86 -0.21
CA THR A 164 2.21 8.50 0.31
C THR A 164 1.48 9.27 -0.79
N GLN A 165 0.26 9.77 -0.52
CA GLN A 165 -0.43 10.65 -1.47
C GLN A 165 0.34 11.94 -1.74
N GLN A 166 1.00 12.51 -0.72
CA GLN A 166 1.91 13.63 -0.92
C GLN A 166 3.19 13.19 -1.65
N PRO A 167 3.57 13.84 -2.76
CA PRO A 167 4.82 13.55 -3.47
C PRO A 167 6.03 14.05 -2.70
N ALA A 168 6.96 13.14 -2.40
CA ALA A 168 8.17 13.45 -1.64
C ALA A 168 9.04 14.52 -2.30
N ALA A 169 9.20 14.44 -3.62
CA ALA A 169 9.85 15.45 -4.46
C ALA A 169 9.56 15.19 -5.95
N LYS A 170 8.49 15.80 -6.51
CA LYS A 170 8.06 15.60 -7.90
C LYS A 170 9.20 15.79 -8.91
N LEU A 171 9.93 16.90 -8.80
CA LEU A 171 11.03 17.24 -9.72
C LEU A 171 12.24 16.31 -9.60
N VAL A 172 12.55 15.86 -8.39
CA VAL A 172 13.71 14.99 -8.13
C VAL A 172 13.44 13.56 -8.64
N GLN A 173 12.29 12.98 -8.29
CA GLN A 173 11.94 11.62 -8.68
C GLN A 173 11.52 11.49 -10.15
N GLY A 174 10.94 12.53 -10.74
CA GLY A 174 10.55 12.55 -12.15
C GLY A 174 11.68 13.02 -13.05
N VAL A 175 11.96 14.33 -13.02
CA VAL A 175 12.85 15.01 -13.98
C VAL A 175 14.31 14.63 -13.75
N LEU A 176 14.83 14.79 -12.52
CA LEU A 176 16.24 14.52 -12.25
C LEU A 176 16.58 13.03 -12.45
N PHE A 177 15.71 12.12 -11.99
CA PHE A 177 15.89 10.69 -12.23
C PHE A 177 15.99 10.37 -13.73
N ALA A 178 15.05 10.87 -14.54
CA ALA A 178 15.04 10.63 -15.98
C ALA A 178 16.31 11.17 -16.66
N LEU A 179 16.73 12.39 -16.31
CA LEU A 179 17.95 13.00 -16.84
C LEU A 179 19.20 12.17 -16.51
N VAL A 180 19.36 11.77 -15.25
CA VAL A 180 20.49 10.94 -14.80
C VAL A 180 20.48 9.58 -15.49
N LEU A 181 19.30 8.95 -15.61
CA LEU A 181 19.15 7.65 -16.26
C LEU A 181 19.54 7.73 -17.73
N ILE A 182 19.04 8.72 -18.46
CA ILE A 182 19.34 8.84 -19.89
C ILE A 182 20.82 9.17 -20.11
N LEU A 183 21.41 10.05 -19.30
CA LEU A 183 22.84 10.35 -19.36
C LEU A 183 23.67 9.08 -19.14
N TRP A 184 23.27 8.22 -18.20
CA TRP A 184 23.92 6.93 -17.98
C TRP A 184 23.80 6.00 -19.20
N LEU A 185 22.61 5.89 -19.80
CA LEU A 185 22.38 5.07 -20.98
C LEU A 185 23.16 5.56 -22.20
N VAL A 186 23.27 6.88 -22.38
CA VAL A 186 24.09 7.50 -23.43
C VAL A 186 25.57 7.17 -23.22
N ALA A 187 26.08 7.36 -22.00
CA ALA A 187 27.46 7.04 -21.66
C ALA A 187 27.76 5.55 -21.91
N ARG A 188 26.82 4.66 -21.60
CA ARG A 188 26.94 3.21 -21.79
C ARG A 188 26.85 2.81 -23.28
N ALA A 189 25.92 3.38 -24.04
CA ALA A 189 25.77 3.12 -25.46
C ALA A 189 26.99 3.58 -26.28
N ALA A 190 27.71 4.59 -25.80
CA ALA A 190 28.97 5.05 -26.39
C ALA A 190 30.12 4.04 -26.23
N ARG A 191 30.03 3.10 -25.27
CA ARG A 191 31.06 2.05 -25.04
C ARG A 191 30.85 0.82 -25.92
N THR A 192 29.61 0.51 -26.28
CA THR A 192 29.25 -0.72 -26.99
C THR A 192 29.25 -0.61 -28.52
N ARG A 193 29.43 0.59 -29.08
CA ARG A 193 29.54 0.78 -30.53
C ARG A 193 31.00 0.67 -30.95
N ALA A 194 31.26 -0.14 -31.98
CA ALA A 194 32.55 -0.13 -32.67
C ALA A 194 32.83 1.29 -33.16
N ALA A 195 34.08 1.75 -32.97
CA ALA A 195 34.55 3.03 -33.47
C ALA A 195 34.60 3.00 -35.01
N MET A 196 33.45 3.08 -35.68
CA MET A 196 33.42 3.44 -37.08
C MET A 196 33.76 4.92 -37.19
N GLN A 197 34.81 5.16 -37.97
CA GLN A 197 35.48 6.42 -38.28
C GLN A 197 34.49 7.60 -38.34
N ASN A 198 34.64 8.53 -37.40
CA ASN A 198 34.42 9.98 -37.52
C ASN A 198 34.38 10.63 -36.12
N GLY A 199 35.53 11.13 -35.66
CA GLY A 199 35.69 11.80 -34.35
C GLY A 199 34.87 13.10 -34.22
N ALA A 200 34.56 13.78 -35.31
CA ALA A 200 33.82 15.04 -35.33
C ALA A 200 32.33 14.90 -34.94
N GLY A 201 31.73 13.70 -35.07
CA GLY A 201 30.30 13.47 -34.77
C GLY A 201 30.00 13.14 -33.31
N ARG A 202 31.02 12.94 -32.46
CA ARG A 202 30.82 12.50 -31.06
C ARG A 202 30.44 13.66 -30.15
N GLN A 203 31.09 14.81 -30.31
CA GLN A 203 30.84 16.00 -29.49
C GLN A 203 29.50 16.65 -29.86
N ALA A 204 29.24 16.85 -31.17
CA ALA A 204 27.98 17.38 -31.67
C ALA A 204 26.76 16.54 -31.23
N ARG A 205 26.81 15.20 -31.34
CA ARG A 205 25.70 14.34 -30.91
C ARG A 205 25.52 14.29 -29.39
N THR A 206 26.58 14.45 -28.61
CA THR A 206 26.46 14.53 -27.14
C THR A 206 25.77 15.83 -26.75
N ILE A 207 26.13 16.94 -27.42
CA ILE A 207 25.48 18.24 -27.26
C ILE A 207 24.01 18.17 -27.70
N THR A 208 23.71 17.63 -28.88
CA THR A 208 22.32 17.45 -29.36
C THR A 208 21.50 16.56 -28.43
N GLY A 209 22.09 15.49 -27.89
CA GLY A 209 21.44 14.62 -26.92
C GLY A 209 21.14 15.34 -25.60
N VAL A 210 22.09 16.12 -25.07
CA VAL A 210 21.88 16.95 -23.88
C VAL A 210 20.80 18.00 -24.15
N VAL A 211 20.84 18.70 -25.29
CA VAL A 211 19.82 19.70 -25.66
C VAL A 211 18.43 19.08 -25.78
N LEU A 212 18.30 17.94 -26.47
CA LEU A 212 17.01 17.23 -26.57
C LEU A 212 16.50 16.75 -25.21
N LEU A 213 17.39 16.35 -24.30
CA LEU A 213 17.04 15.98 -22.93
C LEU A 213 16.56 17.16 -22.12
N THR A 214 17.25 18.30 -22.22
CA THR A 214 16.85 19.53 -21.53
C THR A 214 15.50 20.02 -22.07
N VAL A 215 15.29 19.95 -23.38
CA VAL A 215 14.00 20.31 -24.02
C VAL A 215 12.90 19.34 -23.61
N ALA A 216 13.14 18.03 -23.59
CA ALA A 216 12.16 17.04 -23.15
C ALA A 216 11.83 17.18 -21.65
N ALA A 217 12.82 17.52 -20.81
CA ALA A 217 12.61 17.81 -19.39
C ALA A 217 11.80 19.08 -19.17
N LEU A 218 12.12 20.17 -19.87
CA LEU A 218 11.37 21.43 -19.86
C LEU A 218 9.94 21.21 -20.34
N ALA A 219 9.77 20.55 -21.49
CA ALA A 219 8.46 20.22 -22.04
C ALA A 219 7.67 19.31 -21.08
N GLY A 220 8.28 18.29 -20.49
CA GLY A 220 7.62 17.44 -19.49
C GLY A 220 7.22 18.20 -18.22
N SER A 221 8.00 19.20 -17.80
CA SER A 221 7.67 20.03 -16.62
C SER A 221 6.56 21.06 -16.91
N LEU A 222 6.52 21.63 -18.11
CA LEU A 222 5.57 22.68 -18.51
C LEU A 222 4.25 22.10 -19.06
N LEU A 223 4.34 21.02 -19.84
CA LEU A 223 3.21 20.33 -20.44
C LEU A 223 2.66 19.21 -19.54
N GLY A 224 3.42 18.81 -18.52
CA GLY A 224 3.04 17.72 -17.63
C GLY A 224 1.73 17.96 -16.87
N GLN A 225 1.38 19.22 -16.61
CA GLN A 225 0.11 19.63 -15.99
C GLN A 225 -1.11 19.47 -16.91
N PHE A 226 -0.90 19.24 -18.20
CA PHE A 226 -1.96 19.01 -19.19
C PHE A 226 -2.04 17.53 -19.62
N LEU A 227 -1.30 16.64 -18.95
CA LEU A 227 -1.40 15.20 -19.19
C LEU A 227 -2.68 14.66 -18.53
N PRO A 228 -3.35 13.66 -19.13
CA PRO A 228 -4.49 13.00 -18.49
C PRO A 228 -4.12 12.48 -17.10
N GLY A 229 -4.90 12.84 -16.07
CA GLY A 229 -4.66 12.44 -14.68
C GLY A 229 -3.77 13.39 -13.85
N THR A 230 -3.69 14.68 -14.23
CA THR A 230 -3.04 15.75 -13.44
C THR A 230 -3.98 16.85 -12.98
N ASP A 231 -5.30 16.68 -13.13
CA ASP A 231 -6.30 17.61 -12.62
C ASP A 231 -6.14 17.75 -11.10
N GLU A 232 -6.40 18.94 -10.54
CA GLU A 232 -6.24 19.19 -9.09
C GLU A 232 -7.08 18.25 -8.21
N GLY A 233 -8.15 17.66 -8.77
CA GLY A 233 -8.96 16.61 -8.12
C GLY A 233 -8.51 15.17 -8.35
N SER A 234 -7.51 14.91 -9.21
CA SER A 234 -7.00 13.57 -9.47
C SER A 234 -6.00 13.17 -8.38
N ALA A 235 -6.50 12.47 -7.35
CA ALA A 235 -5.66 11.95 -6.27
C ALA A 235 -4.54 11.06 -6.85
N ARG A 236 -3.29 11.30 -6.42
CA ARG A 236 -2.14 10.46 -6.78
C ARG A 236 -2.50 8.98 -6.52
N ALA A 237 -2.45 8.16 -7.56
CA ALA A 237 -2.65 6.72 -7.44
C ALA A 237 -1.46 6.08 -6.69
N VAL A 238 -1.74 5.54 -5.51
CA VAL A 238 -0.81 4.82 -4.64
C VAL A 238 -1.48 3.51 -4.25
N VAL A 239 -0.72 2.42 -4.09
CA VAL A 239 -1.27 1.11 -3.72
C VAL A 239 -2.11 1.16 -2.44
N ARG A 240 -1.80 2.09 -1.52
CA ARG A 240 -2.55 2.31 -0.27
C ARG A 240 -4.00 2.73 -0.48
N ASN A 241 -4.35 3.36 -1.62
CA ASN A 241 -5.71 3.81 -1.88
C ASN A 241 -6.65 2.62 -2.17
N GLU A 242 -6.12 1.57 -2.80
CA GLU A 242 -6.86 0.37 -3.22
C GLU A 242 -6.95 -0.70 -2.11
N LEU A 243 -6.37 -0.43 -0.93
CA LEU A 243 -6.48 -1.34 0.20
C LEU A 243 -7.79 -1.10 0.93
N THR A 244 -8.56 -2.17 1.11
CA THR A 244 -9.64 -2.24 2.08
C THR A 244 -9.05 -2.51 3.46
N PRO A 245 -9.36 -1.70 4.48
CA PRO A 245 -9.01 -2.02 5.86
C PRO A 245 -9.52 -3.43 6.23
N PRO A 246 -8.82 -4.18 7.09
CA PRO A 246 -9.26 -5.51 7.51
C PRO A 246 -10.55 -5.46 8.34
N TYR A 247 -10.91 -4.29 8.88
CA TYR A 247 -12.13 -4.07 9.66
C TYR A 247 -13.06 -3.14 8.88
N ASP A 248 -14.28 -3.60 8.70
CA ASP A 248 -15.41 -2.80 8.23
C ASP A 248 -15.93 -2.03 9.45
N VAL A 249 -15.76 -0.71 9.42
CA VAL A 249 -16.13 0.20 10.50
C VAL A 249 -17.66 0.30 10.62
N ALA A 250 -18.40 0.02 9.54
CA ALA A 250 -19.86 -0.02 9.59
C ALA A 250 -20.39 -1.20 10.44
N GLN A 251 -19.54 -2.18 10.78
CA GLN A 251 -19.91 -3.25 11.72
C GLN A 251 -20.00 -2.77 13.17
N PHE A 252 -19.35 -1.65 13.51
CA PHE A 252 -19.50 -1.06 14.84
C PHE A 252 -20.84 -0.36 14.95
N THR A 253 -21.56 -0.62 16.05
CA THR A 253 -22.81 0.08 16.33
C THR A 253 -22.57 1.58 16.37
N SER A 254 -23.41 2.33 15.62
CA SER A 254 -23.39 3.78 15.68
C SER A 254 -23.58 4.24 17.13
N PRO A 255 -22.69 5.11 17.64
CA PRO A 255 -22.84 5.62 19.01
C PRO A 255 -24.15 6.42 19.15
N LEU A 256 -24.64 7.04 18.06
CA LEU A 256 -25.86 7.84 18.06
C LEU A 256 -27.11 7.00 18.33
N SER A 257 -27.16 5.75 17.86
CA SER A 257 -28.26 4.83 18.18
C SER A 257 -28.35 4.54 19.68
N GLY A 258 -27.23 4.66 20.40
CA GLY A 258 -27.14 4.54 21.85
C GLY A 258 -27.35 5.85 22.61
N PHE A 259 -27.67 6.98 21.96
CA PHE A 259 -27.68 8.31 22.60
C PHE A 259 -28.52 8.37 23.88
N ARG A 260 -29.68 7.70 23.92
CA ARG A 260 -30.58 7.67 25.09
C ARG A 260 -30.01 7.00 26.34
N GLN A 261 -28.88 6.31 26.27
CA GLN A 261 -28.21 5.85 27.48
C GLN A 261 -27.74 7.01 28.36
N TYR A 262 -27.57 8.19 27.76
CA TYR A 262 -27.03 9.39 28.38
C TYR A 262 -28.09 10.46 28.74
N THR A 263 -29.38 10.21 28.52
CA THR A 263 -30.45 11.21 28.69
C THR A 263 -31.55 10.76 29.64
N GLU A 264 -32.41 11.62 30.18
CA GLU A 264 -33.46 11.22 31.12
C GLU A 264 -34.86 11.25 30.53
N PRO A 265 -35.72 10.23 30.81
CA PRO A 265 -35.48 9.09 31.69
C PRO A 265 -34.70 7.95 31.00
N ASN A 266 -33.65 7.44 31.64
CA ASN A 266 -32.89 6.27 31.15
C ASN A 266 -32.87 5.10 32.16
N SER A 267 -32.70 3.90 31.64
CA SER A 267 -32.43 2.69 32.43
C SER A 267 -30.95 2.47 32.76
N SER A 268 -30.03 3.08 31.99
CA SER A 268 -28.58 2.87 32.10
C SER A 268 -27.91 3.58 33.27
N LYS A 269 -28.60 4.53 33.92
CA LYS A 269 -28.13 5.37 35.02
C LYS A 269 -26.85 6.18 34.70
N LEU A 270 -26.58 6.48 33.43
CA LEU A 270 -25.36 7.19 33.03
C LEU A 270 -25.51 8.73 33.06
N PHE A 271 -26.73 9.26 33.10
CA PHE A 271 -27.00 10.71 33.01
C PHE A 271 -26.16 11.55 33.99
N ASP A 272 -26.21 11.24 35.29
CA ASP A 272 -25.42 11.94 36.31
C ASP A 272 -24.07 11.27 36.63
N THR A 273 -23.76 10.16 35.98
CA THR A 273 -22.52 9.41 36.20
C THR A 273 -21.38 10.03 35.42
N GLU A 274 -20.23 10.21 36.07
CA GLU A 274 -18.99 10.60 35.39
C GLU A 274 -18.55 9.46 34.47
N ILE A 275 -18.55 9.70 33.15
CA ILE A 275 -18.22 8.69 32.15
C ILE A 275 -16.78 8.80 31.66
N LEU A 276 -16.20 10.02 31.71
CA LEU A 276 -14.83 10.32 31.28
C LEU A 276 -14.31 11.52 32.07
N LYS A 277 -13.00 11.56 32.26
CA LYS A 277 -12.29 12.74 32.76
C LYS A 277 -11.19 13.15 31.79
N VAL A 278 -11.28 14.37 31.28
CA VAL A 278 -10.38 14.91 30.25
C VAL A 278 -9.64 16.13 30.78
N THR A 279 -8.32 16.03 30.91
CA THR A 279 -7.47 17.14 31.38
C THR A 279 -6.57 17.63 30.26
N GLY A 280 -6.24 18.93 30.23
CA GLY A 280 -5.34 19.52 29.23
C GLY A 280 -6.03 20.11 27.99
N LEU A 281 -7.36 20.02 27.88
CA LEU A 281 -8.12 20.75 26.86
C LEU A 281 -8.56 22.14 27.36
N PRO A 282 -8.65 23.15 26.46
CA PRO A 282 -9.32 24.41 26.75
C PRO A 282 -10.79 24.19 27.14
N ALA A 283 -11.31 25.05 28.01
CA ALA A 283 -12.72 24.98 28.43
C ALA A 283 -13.66 25.15 27.23
N GLY A 284 -14.68 24.30 27.14
CA GLY A 284 -15.65 24.31 26.04
C GLY A 284 -15.16 23.71 24.72
N ALA A 285 -13.95 23.14 24.66
CA ALA A 285 -13.50 22.37 23.50
C ALA A 285 -14.29 21.05 23.42
N PRO A 286 -14.99 20.77 22.31
CA PRO A 286 -15.77 19.54 22.18
C PRO A 286 -14.86 18.32 22.07
N VAL A 287 -15.20 17.26 22.80
CA VAL A 287 -14.58 15.94 22.71
C VAL A 287 -15.48 15.06 21.85
N ARG A 288 -14.99 14.61 20.71
CA ARG A 288 -15.72 13.78 19.76
C ARG A 288 -15.59 12.31 20.12
N PHE A 289 -16.69 11.57 20.07
CA PHE A 289 -16.66 10.10 20.12
C PHE A 289 -16.59 9.54 18.71
N ALA A 290 -17.49 9.96 17.82
CA ALA A 290 -17.45 9.60 16.40
C ALA A 290 -18.15 10.64 15.52
N THR A 291 -17.60 10.83 14.33
CA THR A 291 -18.26 11.50 13.20
C THR A 291 -18.98 10.46 12.35
N LEU A 292 -20.24 10.75 12.03
CA LEU A 292 -21.19 9.89 11.34
C LEU A 292 -21.53 10.57 10.01
N ASP A 293 -20.82 10.16 8.96
CA ASP A 293 -20.86 10.77 7.64
C ASP A 293 -21.59 9.93 6.59
N ASN A 294 -22.15 8.78 6.99
CA ASN A 294 -23.02 7.97 6.16
C ASN A 294 -24.41 7.80 6.79
N TYR A 295 -25.44 7.90 5.95
CA TYR A 295 -26.82 7.68 6.33
C TYR A 295 -27.47 6.71 5.34
N ASP A 296 -27.89 5.55 5.85
CA ASP A 296 -28.48 4.45 5.06
C ASP A 296 -30.03 4.42 5.13
N GLY A 297 -30.63 5.49 5.66
CA GLY A 297 -32.07 5.57 5.86
C GLY A 297 -32.57 4.95 7.16
N LEU A 298 -31.74 4.19 7.87
CA LEU A 298 -32.04 3.61 9.18
C LEU A 298 -31.18 4.23 10.27
N VAL A 299 -29.89 4.42 10.01
CA VAL A 299 -28.88 4.84 10.98
C VAL A 299 -27.88 5.82 10.35
N TRP A 300 -27.49 6.84 11.12
CA TRP A 300 -26.28 7.63 10.88
C TRP A 300 -25.09 6.86 11.44
N GLY A 301 -24.20 6.40 10.57
CA GLY A 301 -23.02 5.60 10.92
C GLY A 301 -21.73 6.24 10.41
N ALA A 302 -20.59 5.73 10.89
CA ALA A 302 -19.30 6.05 10.30
C ALA A 302 -19.08 5.18 9.06
N ALA A 303 -18.67 5.78 7.95
CA ALA A 303 -18.29 5.04 6.76
C ALA A 303 -16.87 4.45 6.86
N ASP A 304 -16.61 3.35 6.16
CA ASP A 304 -15.24 2.79 6.00
C ASP A 304 -14.24 3.80 5.44
N ARG A 305 -14.75 4.70 4.59
CA ARG A 305 -14.00 5.79 3.99
C ARG A 305 -14.80 7.06 4.13
N ALA A 306 -14.11 8.13 4.46
CA ALA A 306 -14.70 9.46 4.49
C ALA A 306 -15.15 9.89 3.09
N MET A 307 -15.91 10.99 3.03
CA MET A 307 -16.39 11.58 1.77
C MET A 307 -15.27 11.90 0.76
N ASP A 308 -14.05 12.20 1.23
CA ASP A 308 -12.86 12.44 0.39
C ASP A 308 -12.11 11.15 -0.02
N GLY A 309 -12.63 9.98 0.35
CA GLY A 309 -12.03 8.67 0.09
C GLY A 309 -10.96 8.26 1.10
N THR A 310 -10.72 9.03 2.17
CA THR A 310 -9.76 8.68 3.22
C THR A 310 -10.27 7.49 4.05
N PRO A 311 -9.55 6.36 4.11
CA PRO A 311 -9.96 5.21 4.91
C PRO A 311 -9.54 5.34 6.38
N PHE A 312 -10.10 4.48 7.23
CA PHE A 312 -9.49 4.19 8.53
C PHE A 312 -8.13 3.50 8.36
N GLN A 313 -7.12 3.96 9.09
CA GLN A 313 -5.76 3.41 9.04
C GLN A 313 -5.26 3.12 10.44
N GLN A 314 -4.44 2.07 10.58
CA GLN A 314 -3.81 1.75 11.85
C GLN A 314 -2.80 2.85 12.19
N VAL A 315 -2.82 3.29 13.44
CA VAL A 315 -2.08 4.48 13.87
C VAL A 315 -0.82 4.08 14.62
N GLY A 316 0.31 4.70 14.27
CA GLY A 316 1.50 4.66 15.11
C GLY A 316 1.41 5.62 16.31
N SER A 317 2.52 5.83 17.02
CA SER A 317 2.59 6.77 18.14
C SER A 317 2.43 8.26 17.76
N ARG A 318 2.48 8.59 16.45
CA ARG A 318 2.37 9.94 15.90
C ARG A 318 1.63 9.93 14.56
N ILE A 319 0.91 11.02 14.31
CA ILE A 319 0.08 11.27 13.13
C ILE A 319 0.46 12.65 12.57
N ALA A 320 0.51 12.78 11.25
CA ALA A 320 0.69 14.09 10.64
C ALA A 320 -0.56 14.95 10.82
N ALA A 321 -0.35 16.16 11.33
CA ALA A 321 -1.38 17.20 11.36
C ALA A 321 -1.92 17.50 9.96
N ARG A 322 -3.24 17.56 9.83
CA ARG A 322 -3.92 18.03 8.61
C ARG A 322 -4.42 19.46 8.71
N SER A 323 -4.58 19.97 9.93
CA SER A 323 -4.96 21.35 10.20
C SER A 323 -3.81 22.14 10.84
N THR A 324 -3.92 23.46 10.77
CA THR A 324 -3.12 24.40 11.54
C THR A 324 -3.92 24.86 12.76
N GLY A 325 -3.23 25.21 13.85
CA GLY A 325 -3.89 25.67 15.07
C GLY A 325 -2.98 25.55 16.28
N GLU A 326 -3.57 25.63 17.46
CA GLU A 326 -2.89 25.47 18.74
C GLU A 326 -2.65 23.98 19.04
N LYS A 327 -1.43 23.63 19.42
CA LYS A 327 -1.09 22.27 19.85
C LYS A 327 -1.52 22.08 21.30
N VAL A 328 -2.29 21.03 21.54
CA VAL A 328 -2.72 20.64 22.88
C VAL A 328 -2.37 19.18 23.14
N THR A 329 -2.10 18.87 24.41
CA THR A 329 -1.93 17.51 24.88
C THR A 329 -2.96 17.28 25.97
N ALA A 330 -3.83 16.28 25.77
CA ALA A 330 -4.91 15.98 26.68
C ALA A 330 -4.79 14.54 27.20
N THR A 331 -5.13 14.35 28.47
CA THR A 331 -5.20 13.03 29.11
C THR A 331 -6.63 12.69 29.44
N VAL A 332 -7.08 11.53 28.97
CA VAL A 332 -8.39 10.96 29.23
C VAL A 332 -8.26 9.79 30.18
N THR A 333 -9.13 9.74 31.19
CA THR A 333 -9.26 8.62 32.11
C THR A 333 -10.71 8.14 32.09
N VAL A 334 -10.90 6.83 32.06
CA VAL A 334 -12.22 6.20 32.14
C VAL A 334 -12.46 5.74 33.59
N PRO A 335 -13.34 6.40 34.36
CA PRO A 335 -13.65 6.00 35.73
C PRO A 335 -14.42 4.68 35.80
N GLU A 336 -14.48 4.08 36.99
CA GLU A 336 -15.29 2.88 37.24
C GLU A 336 -16.77 3.13 36.94
N GLY A 337 -17.41 2.22 36.18
CA GLY A 337 -18.80 2.42 35.72
C GLY A 337 -18.96 3.49 34.63
N GLY A 338 -17.86 4.02 34.09
CA GLY A 338 -17.86 5.04 33.05
C GLY A 338 -18.03 4.48 31.63
N TYR A 339 -17.45 5.19 30.65
CA TYR A 339 -17.55 4.88 29.24
C TYR A 339 -17.05 3.47 28.88
N ALA A 340 -17.81 2.77 28.04
CA ALA A 340 -17.40 1.50 27.44
C ALA A 340 -17.81 1.45 25.97
N GLY A 341 -16.87 1.23 25.06
CA GLY A 341 -17.17 1.24 23.63
C GLY A 341 -15.95 1.10 22.73
N ALA A 342 -16.22 0.88 21.44
CA ALA A 342 -15.18 0.81 20.42
C ALA A 342 -14.66 2.19 20.00
N TRP A 343 -15.47 3.24 20.12
CA TRP A 343 -15.09 4.59 19.73
C TRP A 343 -14.15 5.20 20.77
N LEU A 344 -13.06 5.81 20.33
CA LEU A 344 -12.09 6.43 21.22
C LEU A 344 -12.33 7.96 21.26
N PRO A 345 -12.76 8.52 22.40
CA PRO A 345 -12.96 9.96 22.53
C PRO A 345 -11.68 10.79 22.30
N VAL A 346 -11.71 11.70 21.33
CA VAL A 346 -10.59 12.59 20.98
C VAL A 346 -11.09 14.01 20.66
N ALA A 347 -10.20 14.99 20.57
CA ALA A 347 -10.57 16.37 20.22
C ALA A 347 -9.66 16.93 19.12
N GLY A 348 -10.18 17.89 18.35
CA GLY A 348 -9.42 18.56 17.29
C GLY A 348 -8.94 17.63 16.17
N SER A 349 -7.83 18.01 15.53
CA SER A 349 -7.10 17.14 14.60
C SER A 349 -6.06 16.34 15.37
N THR A 350 -6.26 15.02 15.45
CA THR A 350 -5.43 14.16 16.32
C THR A 350 -4.05 13.93 15.69
N THR A 351 -3.00 14.20 16.45
CA THR A 351 -1.58 14.09 16.03
C THR A 351 -0.80 12.99 16.74
N GLY A 352 -1.41 12.30 17.70
CA GLY A 352 -0.85 11.11 18.34
C GLY A 352 -1.72 10.61 19.49
N VAL A 353 -1.67 9.32 19.76
CA VAL A 353 -2.37 8.69 20.90
C VAL A 353 -1.40 7.74 21.59
N ARG A 354 -1.40 7.74 22.92
CA ARG A 354 -0.58 6.88 23.78
C ARG A 354 -1.47 6.32 24.87
N PHE A 355 -1.62 5.01 24.90
CA PHE A 355 -2.32 4.33 25.99
C PHE A 355 -1.38 4.07 27.16
N THR A 356 -1.95 4.00 28.35
CA THR A 356 -1.23 3.72 29.60
C THR A 356 -1.96 2.62 30.37
N GLY A 357 -1.24 1.97 31.30
CA GLY A 357 -1.80 0.87 32.09
C GLY A 357 -1.59 -0.51 31.47
N ALA A 358 -2.19 -1.53 32.08
CA ALA A 358 -1.92 -2.94 31.74
C ALA A 358 -2.35 -3.34 30.33
N ARG A 359 -3.38 -2.69 29.77
CA ARG A 359 -3.90 -2.93 28.41
C ARG A 359 -3.32 -1.97 27.36
N GLY A 360 -2.31 -1.18 27.73
CA GLY A 360 -1.81 -0.10 26.88
C GLY A 360 -1.35 -0.57 25.50
N ASP A 361 -0.56 -1.63 25.46
CA ASP A 361 -0.04 -2.19 24.21
C ASP A 361 -1.16 -2.82 23.36
N ASP A 362 -2.08 -3.57 23.97
CA ASP A 362 -3.23 -4.17 23.28
C ASP A 362 -4.14 -3.11 22.63
N LEU A 363 -4.39 -2.00 23.34
CA LEU A 363 -5.20 -0.89 22.83
C LEU A 363 -4.46 -0.10 21.73
N ALA A 364 -3.15 0.09 21.88
CA ALA A 364 -2.31 0.75 20.88
C ALA A 364 -2.27 -0.05 19.57
N ASP A 365 -2.06 -1.36 19.65
CA ASP A 365 -2.05 -2.26 18.49
C ASP A 365 -3.42 -2.32 17.79
N ALA A 366 -4.50 -2.12 18.54
CA ALA A 366 -5.86 -2.11 18.02
C ALA A 366 -6.36 -0.71 17.57
N LEU A 367 -5.55 0.35 17.64
CA LEU A 367 -6.02 1.70 17.31
C LEU A 367 -6.07 1.96 15.80
N TRP A 368 -7.26 2.35 15.33
CA TRP A 368 -7.50 2.85 13.98
C TRP A 368 -8.04 4.27 14.03
N LEU A 369 -7.60 5.12 13.10
CA LEU A 369 -8.07 6.50 12.98
C LEU A 369 -8.39 6.80 11.52
N ASN A 370 -9.52 7.43 11.29
CA ASN A 370 -9.77 8.14 10.05
C ASN A 370 -9.49 9.62 10.29
N THR A 371 -8.43 10.12 9.65
CA THR A 371 -8.03 11.50 9.83
C THR A 371 -9.10 12.45 9.28
N ALA A 372 -9.75 12.16 8.14
CA ALA A 372 -10.79 12.99 7.51
C ALA A 372 -12.04 13.23 8.36
N THR A 373 -12.45 12.23 9.12
CA THR A 373 -13.57 12.32 10.06
C THR A 373 -13.12 12.62 11.48
N GLU A 374 -11.80 12.72 11.73
CA GLU A 374 -11.17 12.87 13.04
C GLU A 374 -11.77 11.90 14.08
N THR A 375 -12.01 10.65 13.64
CA THR A 375 -12.69 9.60 14.40
C THR A 375 -11.76 8.42 14.62
N ALA A 376 -11.61 8.02 15.88
CA ALA A 376 -10.76 6.91 16.30
C ALA A 376 -11.62 5.73 16.78
N VAL A 377 -11.22 4.52 16.42
CA VAL A 377 -11.86 3.27 16.82
C VAL A 377 -10.82 2.27 17.31
N VAL A 378 -11.14 1.60 18.41
CA VAL A 378 -10.34 0.57 19.07
C VAL A 378 -11.21 -0.68 19.19
N PRO A 379 -11.10 -1.65 18.27
CA PRO A 379 -11.89 -2.88 18.31
C PRO A 379 -11.70 -3.71 19.59
N ALA A 380 -10.58 -3.53 20.29
CA ALA A 380 -10.32 -4.14 21.59
C ALA A 380 -11.18 -3.55 22.74
N LEU A 381 -11.98 -2.52 22.45
CA LEU A 381 -12.88 -1.80 23.34
C LEU A 381 -12.16 -1.05 24.47
N VAL A 382 -12.44 0.26 24.54
CA VAL A 382 -12.11 1.09 25.69
C VAL A 382 -13.09 0.76 26.81
N GLN A 383 -12.58 0.58 28.02
CA GLN A 383 -13.38 0.18 29.18
C GLN A 383 -12.97 0.94 30.45
N PRO A 384 -13.79 0.87 31.52
CA PRO A 384 -13.44 1.43 32.83
C PRO A 384 -12.05 1.00 33.32
N GLY A 385 -11.26 1.97 33.79
CA GLY A 385 -9.89 1.78 34.23
C GLY A 385 -8.83 2.06 33.16
N ASP A 386 -9.19 2.17 31.87
CA ASP A 386 -8.25 2.57 30.83
C ASP A 386 -7.92 4.08 30.92
N SER A 387 -6.69 4.43 30.55
CA SER A 387 -6.27 5.83 30.44
C SER A 387 -5.33 6.02 29.25
N TYR A 388 -5.50 7.14 28.55
CA TYR A 388 -4.70 7.48 27.39
C TYR A 388 -4.46 8.98 27.28
N THR A 389 -3.34 9.33 26.67
CA THR A 389 -2.98 10.70 26.33
C THR A 389 -3.02 10.86 24.83
N PHE A 390 -3.63 11.92 24.32
CA PHE A 390 -3.58 12.27 22.91
C PHE A 390 -3.01 13.67 22.71
N ASP A 391 -2.26 13.85 21.62
CA ASP A 391 -1.80 15.15 21.15
C ASP A 391 -2.71 15.57 19.99
N ALA A 392 -3.16 16.81 19.96
CA ALA A 392 -4.04 17.32 18.91
C ALA A 392 -3.73 18.76 18.53
N ILE A 393 -4.26 19.17 17.38
CA ILE A 393 -4.31 20.57 16.97
C ILE A 393 -5.75 21.05 17.04
N LEU A 394 -5.97 22.12 17.79
CA LEU A 394 -7.25 22.80 17.91
C LEU A 394 -7.22 24.12 17.16
N ASP A 395 -8.27 24.38 16.37
CA ASP A 395 -8.60 25.72 15.90
C ASP A 395 -9.98 26.09 16.45
N PRO A 396 -10.06 26.96 17.47
CA PRO A 396 -11.32 27.42 18.05
C PRO A 396 -12.27 28.07 17.05
N LYS A 397 -11.80 28.46 15.87
CA LYS A 397 -12.66 28.99 14.81
C LYS A 397 -13.51 27.91 14.14
N ASN A 398 -13.12 26.64 14.23
CA ASN A 398 -13.81 25.52 13.58
C ASN A 398 -15.03 25.01 14.36
N TRP A 399 -15.43 25.67 15.44
CA TRP A 399 -16.70 25.38 16.11
C TRP A 399 -17.37 26.64 16.64
N SER A 400 -18.71 26.63 16.68
CA SER A 400 -19.48 27.77 17.17
C SER A 400 -20.61 27.33 18.11
N THR A 401 -20.77 28.08 19.21
CA THR A 401 -21.89 27.95 20.16
C THR A 401 -23.06 28.87 19.79
N LYS A 402 -22.84 29.81 18.86
CA LYS A 402 -23.86 30.63 18.23
C LYS A 402 -23.90 30.33 16.74
N LEU A 403 -25.09 30.34 16.16
CA LEU A 403 -25.26 30.09 14.73
C LEU A 403 -24.65 31.25 13.93
N PRO A 404 -23.65 31.00 13.06
CA PRO A 404 -23.04 32.06 12.24
C PRO A 404 -24.06 32.67 11.28
N ALA A 405 -24.01 34.00 11.11
CA ALA A 405 -24.86 34.68 10.13
C ALA A 405 -24.46 34.33 8.69
N GLU A 406 -23.16 34.23 8.44
CA GLU A 406 -22.56 33.88 7.16
C GLU A 406 -21.48 32.82 7.38
N LEU A 407 -21.37 31.87 6.44
CA LEU A 407 -20.33 30.85 6.38
C LEU A 407 -20.10 30.47 4.92
N ASP A 408 -18.83 30.44 4.49
CA ASP A 408 -18.47 30.07 3.11
C ASP A 408 -18.47 28.56 2.95
N VAL A 409 -19.64 27.99 2.69
CA VAL A 409 -19.87 26.54 2.64
C VAL A 409 -19.49 25.94 1.28
N ALA A 410 -18.96 24.71 1.31
CA ALA A 410 -18.75 23.92 0.12
C ALA A 410 -20.09 23.53 -0.55
N GLY A 411 -20.04 23.27 -1.86
CA GLY A 411 -21.17 22.72 -2.61
C GLY A 411 -21.04 21.21 -2.81
N GLY A 412 -22.18 20.52 -2.92
CA GLY A 412 -22.26 19.11 -3.33
C GLY A 412 -22.61 18.14 -2.20
N GLY A 413 -23.75 18.34 -1.54
CA GLY A 413 -24.29 17.39 -0.56
C GLY A 413 -24.36 15.95 -1.10
N GLN A 414 -23.97 14.98 -0.29
CA GLN A 414 -23.92 13.56 -0.68
C GLN A 414 -24.85 12.76 0.22
N ILE A 415 -26.06 12.51 -0.24
CA ILE A 415 -26.98 11.52 0.35
C ILE A 415 -27.52 10.66 -0.79
N SER A 416 -27.42 9.33 -0.64
CA SER A 416 -27.97 8.38 -1.60
C SER A 416 -29.46 8.10 -1.38
N GLU A 417 -29.96 8.35 -0.17
CA GLU A 417 -31.34 8.09 0.25
C GLU A 417 -32.32 9.19 -0.16
N ASP A 418 -33.59 8.79 -0.33
CA ASP A 418 -34.68 9.72 -0.62
C ASP A 418 -35.09 10.53 0.64
N THR A 419 -34.77 11.82 0.64
CA THR A 419 -35.12 12.77 1.70
C THR A 419 -36.26 13.72 1.33
N THR A 420 -37.10 13.38 0.34
CA THR A 420 -38.23 14.21 -0.12
C THR A 420 -39.25 14.54 0.98
N PHE A 421 -39.31 13.75 2.07
CA PHE A 421 -40.13 14.07 3.24
C PHE A 421 -39.79 15.42 3.89
N LEU A 422 -38.61 15.98 3.61
CA LEU A 422 -38.18 17.30 4.09
C LEU A 422 -38.74 18.44 3.24
N ASP A 423 -39.04 18.23 1.96
CA ASP A 423 -39.26 19.30 0.98
C ASP A 423 -40.39 20.26 1.39
N ALA A 424 -41.55 19.72 1.80
CA ALA A 424 -42.69 20.52 2.24
C ALA A 424 -42.39 21.39 3.47
N LYS A 425 -41.52 20.92 4.37
CA LYS A 425 -41.13 21.66 5.58
C LYS A 425 -39.98 22.61 5.32
N LEU A 426 -39.06 22.27 4.42
CA LEU A 426 -38.01 23.16 3.95
C LEU A 426 -38.63 24.42 3.34
N ASP A 427 -39.62 24.29 2.45
CA ASP A 427 -40.30 25.46 1.86
C ASP A 427 -40.97 26.33 2.94
N ALA A 428 -41.62 25.70 3.92
CA ALA A 428 -42.29 26.40 5.02
C ALA A 428 -41.31 27.12 5.97
N TRP A 429 -40.17 26.50 6.32
CA TRP A 429 -39.21 27.03 7.29
C TRP A 429 -38.22 28.02 6.68
N THR A 430 -37.93 27.90 5.39
CA THR A 430 -36.95 28.78 4.73
C THR A 430 -37.55 30.10 4.27
N GLY A 431 -38.88 30.17 4.08
CA GLY A 431 -39.59 31.40 3.75
C GLY A 431 -39.08 32.05 2.45
N GLN A 432 -38.48 33.24 2.57
CA GLN A 432 -37.93 34.02 1.44
C GLN A 432 -36.40 33.90 1.32
N ALA A 433 -35.75 33.00 2.07
CA ALA A 433 -34.30 32.82 2.01
C ALA A 433 -33.85 32.32 0.62
N SER A 434 -32.78 32.89 0.08
CA SER A 434 -32.37 32.66 -1.31
C SER A 434 -31.15 31.75 -1.41
N GLY A 435 -30.14 31.95 -0.56
CA GLY A 435 -28.91 31.14 -0.53
C GLY A 435 -29.03 29.85 0.26
N SER A 436 -28.26 28.81 -0.08
CA SER A 436 -28.26 27.53 0.64
C SER A 436 -27.93 27.68 2.13
N TRP A 437 -26.95 28.50 2.48
CA TRP A 437 -26.62 28.78 3.89
C TRP A 437 -27.72 29.57 4.60
N GLU A 438 -28.32 30.58 3.95
CA GLU A 438 -29.44 31.34 4.52
C GLU A 438 -30.62 30.42 4.84
N LYS A 439 -30.94 29.50 3.93
CA LYS A 439 -31.97 28.48 4.10
C LYS A 439 -31.64 27.54 5.26
N PHE A 440 -30.40 27.07 5.34
CA PHE A 440 -29.94 26.24 6.45
C PHE A 440 -30.07 26.96 7.81
N VAL A 441 -29.64 28.23 7.87
CA VAL A 441 -29.76 29.08 9.05
C VAL A 441 -31.21 29.31 9.45
N ALA A 442 -32.11 29.52 8.48
CA ALA A 442 -33.54 29.68 8.74
C ALA A 442 -34.12 28.42 9.40
N VAL A 443 -33.81 27.22 8.88
CA VAL A 443 -34.26 25.95 9.46
C VAL A 443 -33.72 25.76 10.88
N ALA A 444 -32.42 26.01 11.11
CA ALA A 444 -31.83 25.91 12.45
C ALA A 444 -32.48 26.88 13.44
N LYS A 445 -32.81 28.11 13.02
CA LYS A 445 -33.55 29.07 13.86
C LYS A 445 -34.97 28.58 14.18
N THR A 446 -35.69 28.03 13.21
CA THR A 446 -37.02 27.45 13.43
C THR A 446 -36.97 26.28 14.42
N MET A 447 -35.98 25.39 14.29
CA MET A 447 -35.77 24.29 15.25
C MET A 447 -35.59 24.80 16.68
N THR A 448 -34.78 25.85 16.88
CA THR A 448 -34.54 26.47 18.19
C THR A 448 -35.77 27.21 18.73
N GLN A 449 -36.46 27.99 17.89
CA GLN A 449 -37.52 28.90 18.32
C GLN A 449 -38.86 28.21 18.50
N ASP A 450 -39.24 27.34 17.56
CA ASP A 450 -40.57 26.73 17.52
C ASP A 450 -40.57 25.30 18.08
N GLY A 451 -39.42 24.62 18.05
CA GLY A 451 -39.24 23.28 18.58
C GLY A 451 -39.34 23.17 20.10
N ALA A 452 -39.35 21.93 20.60
CA ALA A 452 -39.37 21.55 22.00
C ALA A 452 -38.40 20.39 22.25
N TYR A 453 -37.83 20.33 23.46
CA TYR A 453 -36.86 19.30 23.83
C TYR A 453 -37.51 18.18 24.64
N THR A 454 -37.35 16.94 24.20
CA THR A 454 -37.82 15.75 24.92
C THR A 454 -36.99 14.50 24.58
N ASP A 455 -36.61 13.76 25.60
CA ASP A 455 -35.96 12.44 25.51
C ASP A 455 -36.98 11.30 25.52
N GLY A 456 -38.27 11.62 25.47
CA GLY A 456 -39.35 10.70 25.81
C GLY A 456 -39.69 10.73 27.29
N GLY A 457 -40.83 10.14 27.63
CA GLY A 457 -41.34 10.10 29.00
C GLY A 457 -41.33 8.71 29.62
N THR A 458 -41.50 8.66 30.95
CA THR A 458 -41.87 7.42 31.64
C THR A 458 -43.21 6.89 31.13
N PRO A 459 -43.59 5.63 31.40
CA PRO A 459 -44.87 5.06 30.92
C PRO A 459 -46.13 5.87 31.28
N ASN A 460 -46.04 6.69 32.34
CA ASN A 460 -47.12 7.54 32.85
C ASN A 460 -47.03 9.00 32.38
N SER A 461 -45.98 9.38 31.65
CA SER A 461 -45.82 10.73 31.08
C SER A 461 -46.45 10.80 29.68
N TYR A 462 -47.02 11.96 29.33
CA TYR A 462 -47.50 12.23 27.98
C TYR A 462 -46.35 12.25 26.96
N GLU A 463 -45.10 12.49 27.41
CA GLU A 463 -43.91 12.47 26.56
C GLU A 463 -43.53 11.07 26.06
N LYS A 464 -44.16 10.00 26.56
CA LYS A 464 -43.88 8.60 26.13
C LYS A 464 -44.06 8.34 24.64
N VAL A 465 -44.82 9.20 23.95
CA VAL A 465 -45.06 9.12 22.50
C VAL A 465 -43.82 9.48 21.68
N TYR A 466 -42.86 10.18 22.28
CA TYR A 466 -41.60 10.55 21.64
C TYR A 466 -40.57 9.42 21.81
N LEU A 467 -40.58 8.48 20.86
CA LEU A 467 -39.68 7.32 20.78
C LEU A 467 -38.23 7.68 20.35
N PRO A 468 -37.23 6.82 20.61
CA PRO A 468 -35.86 7.04 20.14
C PRO A 468 -35.75 6.84 18.62
N GLY A 469 -34.59 7.21 18.08
CA GLY A 469 -34.17 6.82 16.74
C GLY A 469 -34.08 7.98 15.76
N HIS A 470 -33.39 7.70 14.67
CA HIS A 470 -33.14 8.64 13.57
C HIS A 470 -33.27 8.00 12.19
N GLY A 471 -33.97 6.86 12.08
CA GLY A 471 -34.33 6.30 10.76
C GLY A 471 -35.40 7.13 10.05
N LEU A 472 -35.54 6.96 8.73
CA LEU A 472 -36.43 7.74 7.86
C LEU A 472 -37.86 7.83 8.38
N GLY A 473 -38.46 6.70 8.78
CA GLY A 473 -39.81 6.70 9.33
C GLY A 473 -39.94 7.48 10.64
N ARG A 474 -38.87 7.53 11.45
CA ARG A 474 -38.83 8.29 12.71
C ARG A 474 -38.62 9.78 12.46
N LEU A 475 -37.66 10.14 11.59
CA LEU A 475 -37.42 11.53 11.21
C LEU A 475 -38.60 12.13 10.44
N GLY A 476 -39.25 11.34 9.58
CA GLY A 476 -40.48 11.75 8.90
C GLY A 476 -41.62 12.10 9.87
N ARG A 477 -41.80 11.31 10.94
CA ARG A 477 -42.77 11.64 12.01
C ARG A 477 -42.36 12.85 12.83
N PHE A 478 -41.07 12.98 13.14
CA PHE A 478 -40.53 14.13 13.86
C PHE A 478 -40.78 15.42 13.08
N VAL A 479 -40.39 15.47 11.80
CA VAL A 479 -40.57 16.62 10.90
C VAL A 479 -42.03 16.88 10.57
N GLY A 480 -42.83 15.82 10.41
CA GLY A 480 -44.26 15.90 10.10
C GLY A 480 -45.15 16.31 11.29
N SER A 481 -44.61 16.38 12.50
CA SER A 481 -45.36 16.79 13.68
C SER A 481 -45.79 18.27 13.62
N THR A 482 -46.84 18.61 14.39
CA THR A 482 -47.33 19.99 14.53
C THR A 482 -46.33 20.88 15.26
N GLN A 483 -45.63 20.32 16.24
CA GLN A 483 -44.53 20.94 16.96
C GLN A 483 -43.34 19.97 16.95
N LEU A 484 -42.20 20.40 16.41
CA LEU A 484 -40.96 19.63 16.47
C LEU A 484 -40.62 19.32 17.93
N ALA A 485 -40.53 18.03 18.26
CA ALA A 485 -40.25 17.58 19.62
C ALA A 485 -39.38 16.33 19.61
N GLY A 486 -38.17 16.45 20.16
CA GLY A 486 -37.16 15.41 20.19
C GLY A 486 -35.92 15.85 20.97
N ASN A 487 -34.84 15.07 20.89
CA ASN A 487 -33.57 15.37 21.54
C ASN A 487 -32.45 15.57 20.50
N ASP A 488 -31.20 15.68 20.95
CA ASP A 488 -30.02 15.93 20.12
C ASP A 488 -29.96 14.96 18.92
N GLU A 489 -30.33 13.69 19.10
CA GLU A 489 -30.38 12.67 18.04
C GLU A 489 -31.27 13.11 16.88
N GLN A 490 -32.53 13.44 17.12
CA GLN A 490 -33.45 13.77 16.02
C GLN A 490 -33.13 15.12 15.39
N TYR A 491 -32.77 16.11 16.19
CA TYR A 491 -32.47 17.45 15.69
C TYR A 491 -31.18 17.48 14.85
N ALA A 492 -30.08 16.90 15.36
CA ALA A 492 -28.81 16.87 14.62
C ALA A 492 -28.92 16.04 13.34
N SER A 493 -29.56 14.85 13.41
CA SER A 493 -29.81 14.04 12.22
C SER A 493 -30.65 14.75 11.17
N THR A 494 -31.73 15.41 11.59
CA THR A 494 -32.59 16.16 10.65
C THR A 494 -31.85 17.33 10.03
N LEU A 495 -31.12 18.11 10.81
CA LEU A 495 -30.40 19.28 10.32
C LEU A 495 -29.25 18.89 9.37
N ALA A 496 -28.54 17.79 9.63
CA ALA A 496 -27.54 17.26 8.70
C ALA A 496 -28.17 16.81 7.36
N LEU A 497 -29.34 16.16 7.38
CA LEU A 497 -30.08 15.82 6.16
C LEU A 497 -30.52 17.08 5.39
N VAL A 498 -30.99 18.10 6.12
CA VAL A 498 -31.35 19.40 5.54
C VAL A 498 -30.17 20.05 4.84
N GLY A 499 -29.00 20.09 5.48
CA GLY A 499 -27.78 20.63 4.88
C GLY A 499 -27.44 19.95 3.56
N ASN A 500 -27.38 18.62 3.55
CA ASN A 500 -27.12 17.87 2.34
C ASN A 500 -28.20 18.07 1.26
N ARG A 501 -29.48 18.13 1.63
CA ARG A 501 -30.59 18.41 0.70
C ARG A 501 -30.50 19.80 0.08
N LEU A 502 -29.95 20.77 0.81
CA LEU A 502 -29.65 22.13 0.33
C LEU A 502 -28.32 22.22 -0.45
N GLY A 503 -27.62 21.09 -0.63
CA GLY A 503 -26.35 21.01 -1.35
C GLY A 503 -25.12 21.36 -0.51
N ILE A 504 -25.24 21.44 0.83
CA ILE A 504 -24.14 21.71 1.77
C ILE A 504 -23.66 20.37 2.37
N PRO A 505 -22.41 19.93 2.12
CA PRO A 505 -21.88 18.72 2.75
C PRO A 505 -21.97 18.82 4.27
N SER A 506 -22.78 17.96 4.86
CA SER A 506 -23.12 18.00 6.28
C SER A 506 -23.07 16.60 6.90
N ARG A 507 -22.63 16.49 8.15
CA ARG A 507 -22.52 15.21 8.86
C ARG A 507 -22.87 15.37 10.34
N VAL A 508 -23.25 14.27 10.97
CA VAL A 508 -23.59 14.25 12.40
C VAL A 508 -22.35 13.86 13.19
N VAL A 509 -22.15 14.46 14.35
CA VAL A 509 -21.10 14.07 15.28
C VAL A 509 -21.71 13.82 16.64
N MET A 510 -21.34 12.71 17.27
CA MET A 510 -21.64 12.46 18.66
C MET A 510 -20.37 12.59 19.50
N GLY A 511 -20.49 13.22 20.65
CA GLY A 511 -19.40 13.41 21.59
C GLY A 511 -19.88 14.08 22.87
N ALA A 512 -19.01 14.81 23.55
CA ALA A 512 -19.33 15.49 24.79
C ALA A 512 -18.65 16.87 24.89
N ILE A 513 -19.25 17.76 25.67
CA ILE A 513 -18.69 19.08 25.98
C ILE A 513 -18.31 19.06 27.47
N PRO A 514 -17.00 19.01 27.82
CA PRO A 514 -16.58 18.86 29.22
C PRO A 514 -17.02 20.04 30.11
N GLU A 515 -17.43 19.73 31.35
CA GLU A 515 -17.62 20.73 32.41
C GLU A 515 -16.29 21.43 32.74
N ALA A 516 -16.36 22.58 33.42
CA ALA A 516 -15.15 23.25 33.92
C ALA A 516 -14.35 22.29 34.84
N GLY A 517 -13.07 22.08 34.52
CA GLY A 517 -12.21 21.09 35.19
C GLY A 517 -12.13 19.73 34.49
N GLY A 518 -12.85 19.53 33.38
CA GLY A 518 -12.64 18.41 32.46
C GLY A 518 -13.48 17.16 32.74
N THR A 519 -14.43 17.25 33.66
CA THR A 519 -15.34 16.13 33.98
C THR A 519 -16.39 16.04 32.87
N ILE A 520 -16.69 14.82 32.41
CA ILE A 520 -17.75 14.55 31.45
C ILE A 520 -18.71 13.54 32.09
N LYS A 521 -19.95 13.96 32.28
CA LYS A 521 -21.07 13.08 32.68
C LYS A 521 -21.91 12.69 31.47
N GLY A 522 -22.81 11.72 31.64
CA GLY A 522 -23.74 11.35 30.58
C GLY A 522 -24.54 12.54 30.04
N LYS A 523 -25.06 13.40 30.91
CA LYS A 523 -25.81 14.60 30.52
C LYS A 523 -25.02 15.60 29.64
N ASP A 524 -23.69 15.53 29.64
CA ASP A 524 -22.80 16.37 28.85
C ASP A 524 -22.51 15.76 27.46
N VAL A 525 -23.06 14.58 27.18
CA VAL A 525 -23.01 13.93 25.87
C VAL A 525 -24.06 14.56 24.96
N HIS A 526 -23.61 14.94 23.77
CA HIS A 526 -24.38 15.67 22.79
C HIS A 526 -24.21 15.09 21.38
N ALA A 527 -25.19 15.38 20.53
CA ALA A 527 -25.05 15.25 19.08
C ALA A 527 -25.09 16.64 18.44
N TRP A 528 -24.20 16.89 17.49
CA TRP A 528 -24.09 18.15 16.77
C TRP A 528 -23.89 17.93 15.27
N VAL A 529 -23.92 19.02 14.50
CA VAL A 529 -23.77 18.99 13.04
C VAL A 529 -22.47 19.65 12.66
N GLU A 530 -21.73 19.02 11.74
CA GLU A 530 -20.60 19.64 11.06
C GLU A 530 -20.98 19.93 9.61
N VAL A 531 -20.60 21.12 9.13
CA VAL A 531 -20.76 21.55 7.74
C VAL A 531 -19.39 21.80 7.12
N GLN A 532 -19.21 21.45 5.86
CA GLN A 532 -17.93 21.66 5.19
C GLN A 532 -17.85 23.07 4.59
N GLU A 533 -16.75 23.76 4.83
CA GLU A 533 -16.41 25.04 4.23
C GLU A 533 -15.74 24.86 2.86
N SER A 534 -15.74 25.91 2.02
CA SER A 534 -15.18 25.92 0.67
C SER A 534 -13.68 25.56 0.60
N ASN A 535 -12.95 25.84 1.68
CA ASN A 535 -11.54 25.50 1.88
C ASN A 535 -11.30 24.02 2.28
N GLY A 536 -12.36 23.24 2.47
CA GLY A 536 -12.34 21.84 2.90
C GLY A 536 -12.34 21.60 4.41
N THR A 537 -12.33 22.63 5.26
CA THR A 537 -12.44 22.49 6.72
C THR A 537 -13.87 22.15 7.13
N TRP A 538 -14.01 21.43 8.24
CA TRP A 538 -15.31 21.12 8.82
C TRP A 538 -15.57 22.04 9.99
N HIS A 539 -16.67 22.79 9.92
CA HIS A 539 -17.12 23.71 10.95
C HIS A 539 -18.24 23.07 11.78
N ALA A 540 -18.01 22.93 13.10
CA ALA A 540 -18.95 22.32 14.02
C ALA A 540 -19.95 23.34 14.58
N LEU A 541 -21.23 23.10 14.31
CA LEU A 541 -22.36 23.82 14.88
C LEU A 541 -22.80 23.10 16.14
N LEU A 542 -22.35 23.56 17.31
CA LEU A 542 -22.64 22.91 18.59
C LEU A 542 -24.14 22.98 18.94
N PRO A 543 -24.63 22.16 19.88
CA PRO A 543 -26.07 21.96 20.09
C PRO A 543 -26.86 23.26 20.32
N THR A 544 -26.26 24.25 20.99
CA THR A 544 -26.88 25.55 21.26
C THR A 544 -27.19 26.38 20.01
N THR A 545 -26.69 25.98 18.84
CA THR A 545 -26.94 26.69 17.57
C THR A 545 -28.27 26.31 16.91
N PHE A 546 -28.84 25.14 17.23
CA PHE A 546 -30.05 24.62 16.58
C PHE A 546 -31.03 23.90 17.51
N LEU A 547 -30.66 23.56 18.74
CA LEU A 547 -31.57 22.94 19.71
C LEU A 547 -32.45 23.98 20.40
N PRO A 548 -33.72 23.66 20.66
CA PRO A 548 -34.54 24.45 21.58
C PRO A 548 -34.00 24.36 23.01
N ASP A 549 -34.43 25.29 23.87
CA ASP A 549 -34.13 25.23 25.31
C ASP A 549 -34.59 23.86 25.88
N ARG A 550 -33.72 23.19 26.63
CA ARG A 550 -34.01 21.88 27.25
C ARG A 550 -35.20 21.92 28.21
N ASN A 551 -35.51 23.10 28.75
CA ASN A 551 -36.67 23.34 29.62
C ASN A 551 -37.98 23.53 28.84
N LYS A 552 -37.91 23.77 27.53
CA LYS A 552 -39.09 23.92 26.67
C LYS A 552 -39.65 22.55 26.30
N LYS A 553 -40.52 22.01 27.15
CA LYS A 553 -41.19 20.71 26.94
C LYS A 553 -42.27 20.78 25.84
N PRO A 554 -42.54 19.67 25.15
CA PRO A 554 -43.60 19.62 24.15
C PRO A 554 -44.96 19.87 24.79
N ASN A 555 -45.86 20.46 24.00
CA ASN A 555 -47.25 20.62 24.40
C ASN A 555 -47.91 19.25 24.56
N GLU A 556 -48.77 19.10 25.57
CA GLU A 556 -49.57 17.89 25.75
C GLU A 556 -50.49 17.72 24.53
N GLN A 557 -50.14 16.77 23.67
CA GLN A 557 -51.04 16.37 22.61
C GLN A 557 -52.20 15.66 23.28
N GLN A 558 -53.43 16.14 23.07
CA GLN A 558 -54.60 15.31 23.31
C GLN A 558 -54.42 14.10 22.43
N LEU A 559 -53.95 12.99 23.02
CA LEU A 559 -54.04 11.68 22.41
C LEU A 559 -55.53 11.55 22.13
N LYS A 560 -55.94 11.73 20.87
CA LYS A 560 -57.20 11.17 20.43
C LYS A 560 -57.02 9.72 20.80
N SER A 561 -57.71 9.31 21.86
CA SER A 561 -57.73 7.94 22.28
C SER A 561 -58.02 7.21 20.99
N GLU A 562 -57.04 6.47 20.47
CA GLU A 562 -57.40 5.32 19.69
C GLU A 562 -58.15 4.50 20.72
N GLU A 563 -59.46 4.74 20.83
CA GLU A 563 -60.40 3.69 21.14
C GLU A 563 -59.82 2.52 20.36
N GLN A 564 -59.27 1.56 21.11
CA GLN A 564 -59.02 0.26 20.57
C GLN A 564 -60.30 -0.04 19.80
N LYS A 565 -60.24 0.07 18.47
CA LYS A 565 -61.16 -0.64 17.63
C LYS A 565 -60.77 -2.05 17.97
N VAL A 566 -61.46 -2.60 18.98
CA VAL A 566 -61.47 -4.00 19.30
C VAL A 566 -61.99 -4.58 18.01
N GLY A 567 -61.06 -4.92 17.10
CA GLY A 567 -61.37 -5.64 15.91
C GLY A 567 -62.20 -6.81 16.40
N ALA A 568 -63.41 -6.94 15.86
CA ALA A 568 -64.30 -8.03 16.20
C ALA A 568 -63.45 -9.28 16.40
N GLN A 569 -63.57 -9.91 17.58
CA GLN A 569 -62.88 -11.16 17.89
C GLN A 569 -63.23 -12.15 16.79
N VAL A 570 -62.36 -12.24 15.78
CA VAL A 570 -62.40 -13.33 14.81
C VAL A 570 -61.84 -14.52 15.60
N PRO A 571 -62.58 -15.64 15.72
CA PRO A 571 -62.05 -16.83 16.36
C PRO A 571 -60.72 -17.19 15.69
N PRO A 572 -59.67 -17.55 16.45
CA PRO A 572 -58.41 -17.95 15.83
C PRO A 572 -58.69 -19.13 14.88
N PRO A 573 -58.21 -19.10 13.63
CA PRO A 573 -58.25 -20.28 12.78
C PRO A 573 -57.52 -21.41 13.49
N ALA A 574 -58.09 -22.62 13.41
CA ALA A 574 -57.56 -23.81 14.05
C ALA A 574 -56.05 -23.95 13.76
N GLY A 575 -55.27 -24.05 14.83
CA GLY A 575 -53.82 -24.17 14.76
C GLY A 575 -53.41 -25.39 13.95
N VAL A 576 -52.91 -25.15 12.74
CA VAL A 576 -52.10 -26.13 12.03
C VAL A 576 -50.70 -26.02 12.63
N ASN A 577 -50.31 -27.03 13.39
CA ASN A 577 -48.98 -27.11 13.97
C ASN A 577 -47.92 -26.98 12.86
N PRO A 578 -47.02 -25.99 12.88
CA PRO A 578 -45.84 -26.04 12.03
C PRO A 578 -45.00 -27.27 12.45
N PRO A 579 -44.35 -27.98 11.52
CA PRO A 579 -43.46 -29.06 11.89
C PRO A 579 -42.39 -28.54 12.84
N SER A 580 -42.26 -29.22 13.97
CA SER A 580 -41.22 -29.01 14.97
C SER A 580 -39.85 -29.12 14.31
N VAL A 581 -39.19 -27.98 14.14
CA VAL A 581 -37.72 -27.89 14.08
C VAL A 581 -37.22 -27.39 15.42
N LEU A 582 -37.61 -28.10 16.49
CA LEU A 582 -36.76 -28.21 17.67
C LEU A 582 -35.63 -29.19 17.36
N GLN A 583 -34.65 -28.69 16.61
CA GLN A 583 -33.25 -29.12 16.74
C GLN A 583 -32.43 -27.83 16.85
N GLY A 584 -32.49 -27.23 18.04
CA GLY A 584 -31.40 -26.38 18.50
C GLY A 584 -30.12 -27.23 18.62
N PRO A 585 -28.94 -26.67 18.32
CA PRO A 585 -27.67 -27.37 18.44
C PRO A 585 -27.26 -27.46 19.92
N ASP A 586 -27.98 -28.30 20.68
CA ASP A 586 -27.67 -28.60 22.08
C ASP A 586 -27.07 -30.00 22.18
N GLN A 587 -25.93 -30.20 21.51
CA GLN A 587 -24.98 -31.24 21.86
C GLN A 587 -23.56 -30.74 21.62
N ALA A 588 -22.98 -30.13 22.65
CA ALA A 588 -21.53 -30.03 22.77
C ALA A 588 -21.11 -29.89 24.25
N GLN A 589 -21.59 -30.80 25.09
CA GLN A 589 -20.84 -31.16 26.30
C GLN A 589 -20.57 -32.67 26.25
N ASN A 590 -19.30 -32.99 26.48
CA ASN A 590 -18.65 -34.31 26.47
C ASN A 590 -18.06 -34.78 25.14
N ALA A 591 -16.94 -34.17 24.78
CA ALA A 591 -15.82 -34.91 24.23
C ALA A 591 -14.50 -34.36 24.82
N THR A 592 -14.22 -34.68 26.09
CA THR A 592 -12.82 -34.81 26.54
C THR A 592 -12.23 -36.04 25.87
N ASP A 593 -11.95 -35.92 24.58
CA ASP A 593 -11.10 -36.86 23.86
C ASP A 593 -9.82 -36.09 23.56
N ILE A 594 -8.93 -35.99 24.57
CA ILE A 594 -7.53 -35.62 24.38
C ILE A 594 -6.87 -36.77 23.63
N LYS A 595 -7.27 -36.99 22.38
CA LYS A 595 -6.41 -37.68 21.42
C LYS A 595 -5.27 -36.73 21.16
N LYS A 596 -4.12 -37.01 21.78
CA LYS A 596 -2.82 -36.49 21.37
C LYS A 596 -2.73 -36.60 19.84
N LYS A 597 -3.04 -35.50 19.14
CA LYS A 597 -2.83 -35.39 17.70
C LYS A 597 -1.36 -35.74 17.49
N LYS A 598 -1.09 -36.86 16.83
CA LYS A 598 0.28 -37.23 16.46
C LYS A 598 0.85 -36.01 15.75
N ARG A 599 1.85 -35.37 16.37
CA ARG A 599 2.53 -34.19 15.83
C ARG A 599 3.00 -34.57 14.44
N ASN A 600 2.40 -33.95 13.43
CA ASN A 600 2.81 -34.15 12.07
C ASN A 600 4.20 -33.52 11.94
N PRO A 601 5.27 -34.26 11.61
CA PRO A 601 6.63 -33.69 11.58
C PRO A 601 6.80 -32.59 10.52
N LEU A 602 5.80 -32.38 9.65
CA LEU A 602 5.77 -31.36 8.60
C LEU A 602 4.89 -30.13 8.94
N ASP A 603 4.28 -30.07 10.13
CA ASP A 603 3.49 -28.91 10.54
C ASP A 603 4.40 -27.78 11.03
N PHE A 604 4.67 -26.81 10.15
CA PHE A 604 5.61 -25.71 10.37
C PHE A 604 5.24 -24.87 11.60
N GLY A 605 3.96 -24.78 11.98
CA GLY A 605 3.50 -24.05 13.17
C GLY A 605 3.99 -24.66 14.49
N ALA A 606 4.09 -26.00 14.55
CA ALA A 606 4.41 -26.76 15.77
C ALA A 606 5.91 -26.92 16.05
N TRP A 607 6.78 -26.44 15.16
CA TRP A 607 8.23 -26.60 15.31
C TRP A 607 8.80 -25.67 16.38
N PRO A 608 9.75 -26.16 17.20
CA PRO A 608 10.58 -25.32 18.07
C PRO A 608 11.26 -24.21 17.25
N LEU A 609 11.35 -23.02 17.83
CA LEU A 609 11.83 -21.83 17.13
C LEU A 609 13.25 -21.99 16.56
N TRP A 610 14.13 -22.71 17.26
CA TRP A 610 15.49 -23.01 16.77
C TRP A 610 15.49 -23.83 15.48
N LEU A 611 14.53 -24.75 15.31
CA LEU A 611 14.39 -25.58 14.12
C LEU A 611 13.82 -24.77 12.94
N LYS A 612 12.88 -23.85 13.22
CA LYS A 612 12.36 -22.89 12.22
C LYS A 612 13.47 -21.99 11.71
N ILE A 613 14.31 -21.45 12.59
CA ILE A 613 15.45 -20.60 12.24
C ILE A 613 16.49 -21.41 11.46
N LEU A 614 16.85 -22.61 11.91
CA LEU A 614 17.78 -23.49 11.17
C LEU A 614 17.26 -23.78 9.76
N VAL A 615 15.96 -24.07 9.62
CA VAL A 615 15.37 -24.40 8.32
C VAL A 615 15.29 -23.17 7.42
N LEU A 616 14.85 -22.00 7.92
CA LEU A 616 14.75 -20.78 7.11
C LEU A 616 16.11 -20.15 6.78
N ALA A 617 17.04 -20.10 7.75
CA ALA A 617 18.31 -19.42 7.59
C ALA A 617 19.40 -20.29 6.93
N LEU A 618 19.31 -21.63 7.04
CA LEU A 618 20.34 -22.54 6.54
C LEU A 618 19.81 -23.53 5.51
N VAL A 619 18.76 -24.30 5.83
CA VAL A 619 18.31 -25.41 4.97
C VAL A 619 17.65 -24.91 3.68
N LEU A 620 16.74 -23.93 3.78
CA LEU A 620 16.02 -23.35 2.65
C LEU A 620 16.96 -22.70 1.62
N PRO A 621 17.93 -21.83 2.00
CA PRO A 621 18.87 -21.28 1.03
C PRO A 621 19.74 -22.36 0.37
N ILE A 622 20.13 -23.41 1.09
CA ILE A 622 20.86 -24.55 0.52
C ILE A 622 19.99 -25.34 -0.47
N LEU A 623 18.72 -25.60 -0.13
CA LEU A 623 17.77 -26.27 -1.02
C LEU A 623 17.48 -25.45 -2.27
N LEU A 624 17.31 -24.14 -2.14
CA LEU A 624 17.15 -23.22 -3.27
C LEU A 624 18.42 -23.19 -4.14
N ALA A 625 19.60 -23.25 -3.54
CA ALA A 625 20.86 -23.36 -4.26
C ALA A 625 20.95 -24.65 -5.07
N LEU A 626 20.56 -25.77 -4.47
CA LEU A 626 20.55 -27.07 -5.11
C LEU A 626 19.49 -27.16 -6.22
N ALA A 627 18.30 -26.59 -5.98
CA ALA A 627 17.24 -26.49 -6.98
C ALA A 627 17.69 -25.64 -8.18
N ALA A 628 18.29 -24.47 -7.95
CA ALA A 628 18.84 -23.65 -9.02
C ALA A 628 19.96 -24.36 -9.79
N TYR A 629 20.88 -25.04 -9.09
CA TYR A 629 21.95 -25.83 -9.70
C TYR A 629 21.38 -26.94 -10.62
N THR A 630 20.40 -27.71 -10.14
CA THR A 630 19.78 -28.80 -10.89
C THR A 630 18.95 -28.29 -12.06
N VAL A 631 18.18 -27.20 -11.89
CA VAL A 631 17.40 -26.56 -12.98
C VAL A 631 18.32 -26.03 -14.08
N ILE A 632 19.41 -25.35 -13.76
CA ILE A 632 20.36 -24.85 -14.78
C ILE A 632 20.96 -26.02 -15.55
N ARG A 633 21.36 -27.10 -14.85
CA ARG A 633 21.88 -28.32 -15.50
C ARG A 633 20.83 -28.98 -16.39
N TRP A 634 19.59 -29.05 -15.93
CA TRP A 634 18.47 -29.59 -16.70
C TRP A 634 18.17 -28.73 -17.93
N LEU A 635 18.13 -27.40 -17.81
CA LEU A 635 17.91 -26.48 -18.93
C LEU A 635 19.01 -26.61 -19.99
N LYS A 636 20.28 -26.71 -19.57
CA LYS A 636 21.39 -26.99 -20.48
C LYS A 636 21.19 -28.34 -21.17
N ALA A 637 20.93 -29.41 -20.42
CA ALA A 637 20.71 -30.74 -20.99
C ALA A 637 19.52 -30.78 -21.96
N ARG A 638 18.40 -30.13 -21.61
CA ARG A 638 17.20 -30.02 -22.44
C ARG A 638 17.47 -29.21 -23.70
N ARG A 639 18.17 -28.08 -23.59
CA ARG A 639 18.60 -27.28 -24.74
C ARG A 639 19.47 -28.11 -25.67
N ARG A 640 20.45 -28.82 -25.11
CA ARG A 640 21.34 -29.67 -25.90
C ARG A 640 20.58 -30.75 -26.65
N ARG A 641 19.73 -31.50 -25.96
CA ARG A 641 18.86 -32.51 -26.59
C ARG A 641 17.99 -31.90 -27.69
N LYS A 642 17.31 -30.79 -27.44
CA LYS A 642 16.45 -30.13 -28.43
C LYS A 642 17.21 -29.74 -29.70
N HIS A 643 18.38 -29.12 -29.59
CA HIS A 643 19.17 -28.73 -30.77
C HIS A 643 19.85 -29.92 -31.45
N ALA A 644 20.17 -30.97 -30.70
CA ALA A 644 20.67 -32.21 -31.26
C ALA A 644 19.61 -33.03 -32.01
N THR A 645 18.31 -32.80 -31.79
CA THR A 645 17.22 -33.60 -32.39
C THR A 645 16.32 -32.81 -33.35
N THR A 646 16.52 -31.51 -33.53
CA THR A 646 15.59 -30.66 -34.29
C THR A 646 16.33 -29.83 -35.34
N GLY A 647 15.91 -29.94 -36.60
CA GLY A 647 16.45 -29.20 -37.75
C GLY A 647 17.27 -30.06 -38.74
N PRO A 648 17.73 -29.48 -39.86
CA PRO A 648 18.57 -30.18 -40.85
C PRO A 648 19.89 -30.69 -40.25
N THR A 649 20.32 -31.89 -40.65
CA THR A 649 21.55 -32.56 -40.17
C THR A 649 22.82 -31.67 -40.16
N PRO A 650 23.12 -30.85 -41.20
CA PRO A 650 24.26 -29.94 -41.17
C PRO A 650 24.22 -28.91 -40.03
N SER A 651 23.02 -28.43 -39.67
CA SER A 651 22.84 -27.43 -38.62
C SER A 651 22.93 -28.03 -37.21
N ARG A 652 22.49 -29.28 -37.03
CA ARG A 652 22.68 -30.06 -35.80
C ARG A 652 24.17 -30.25 -35.52
N VAL A 653 24.91 -30.72 -36.52
CA VAL A 653 26.36 -30.95 -36.43
C VAL A 653 27.15 -29.65 -36.19
N ALA A 654 26.82 -28.57 -36.89
CA ALA A 654 27.43 -27.26 -36.67
C ALA A 654 27.19 -26.72 -35.24
N TRP A 655 26.03 -27.04 -34.67
CA TRP A 655 25.67 -26.67 -33.31
C TRP A 655 26.43 -27.51 -32.26
N VAL A 656 26.64 -28.82 -32.49
CA VAL A 656 27.42 -29.70 -31.60
C VAL A 656 28.83 -29.14 -31.37
N TRP A 657 29.54 -28.75 -32.44
CA TRP A 657 30.85 -28.11 -32.32
C TRP A 657 30.81 -26.80 -31.51
N ARG A 658 29.81 -25.95 -31.79
CA ARG A 658 29.65 -24.66 -31.11
C ARG A 658 29.37 -24.84 -29.62
N ASP A 659 28.53 -25.80 -29.26
CA ASP A 659 28.19 -26.14 -27.88
C ASP A 659 29.42 -26.68 -27.12
N LEU A 660 30.25 -27.51 -27.77
CA LEU A 660 31.52 -27.99 -27.21
C LEU A 660 32.50 -26.84 -26.93
N VAL A 661 32.70 -25.93 -27.88
CA VAL A 661 33.56 -24.74 -27.70
C VAL A 661 33.05 -23.82 -26.59
N THR A 662 31.73 -23.63 -26.49
CA THR A 662 31.12 -22.83 -25.43
C THR A 662 31.30 -23.46 -24.05
N ASP A 663 31.19 -24.79 -23.95
CA ASP A 663 31.48 -25.52 -22.72
C ASP A 663 32.98 -25.46 -22.36
N ALA A 664 33.89 -25.60 -23.32
CA ALA A 664 35.33 -25.44 -23.12
C ALA A 664 35.68 -24.04 -22.58
N ARG A 665 35.08 -22.98 -23.14
CA ARG A 665 35.22 -21.60 -22.63
C ARG A 665 34.65 -21.45 -21.22
N SER A 666 33.59 -22.17 -20.88
CA SER A 666 33.02 -22.15 -19.52
C SER A 666 33.93 -22.80 -18.48
N LEU A 667 34.77 -23.75 -18.91
CA LEU A 667 35.79 -24.41 -18.10
C LEU A 667 37.09 -23.60 -17.98
N GLY A 668 37.20 -22.49 -18.74
CA GLY A 668 38.33 -21.55 -18.69
C GLY A 668 39.34 -21.70 -19.81
N ILE A 669 39.05 -22.50 -20.85
CA ILE A 669 39.92 -22.65 -22.03
C ILE A 669 39.73 -21.44 -22.94
N ALA A 670 40.83 -20.79 -23.31
CA ALA A 670 40.84 -19.56 -24.08
C ALA A 670 40.70 -19.81 -25.59
N VAL A 671 39.55 -20.36 -26.01
CA VAL A 671 39.28 -20.62 -27.44
C VAL A 671 38.98 -19.29 -28.18
N PRO A 672 39.75 -18.92 -29.23
CA PRO A 672 39.57 -17.69 -29.99
C PRO A 672 38.16 -17.51 -30.56
N LYS A 673 37.74 -16.26 -30.73
CA LYS A 673 36.48 -15.92 -31.39
C LYS A 673 36.77 -15.50 -32.84
N GLY A 674 36.25 -16.23 -33.81
CA GLY A 674 36.42 -15.92 -35.24
C GLY A 674 37.40 -16.82 -36.00
N ALA A 675 38.12 -17.71 -35.30
CA ALA A 675 38.97 -18.74 -35.91
C ALA A 675 38.14 -19.88 -36.55
N THR A 676 38.72 -20.60 -37.51
CA THR A 676 38.08 -21.77 -38.13
C THR A 676 37.89 -22.92 -37.13
N ARG A 677 37.02 -23.91 -37.43
CA ARG A 677 36.78 -25.02 -36.48
C ARG A 677 38.05 -25.81 -36.17
N LEU A 678 38.93 -26.00 -37.16
CA LEU A 678 40.21 -26.70 -36.98
C LEU A 678 41.19 -25.85 -36.15
N GLU A 679 41.30 -24.54 -36.41
CA GLU A 679 42.08 -23.62 -35.57
C GLU A 679 41.56 -23.52 -34.13
N GLN A 680 40.25 -23.67 -33.92
CA GLN A 680 39.68 -23.75 -32.57
C GLN A 680 40.03 -25.08 -31.90
N ALA A 681 40.07 -26.18 -32.64
CA ALA A 681 40.40 -27.51 -32.11
C ALA A 681 41.83 -27.58 -31.57
N THR A 682 42.80 -26.91 -32.22
CA THR A 682 44.20 -26.87 -31.76
C THR A 682 44.39 -26.14 -30.42
N THR A 683 43.40 -25.40 -29.95
CA THR A 683 43.43 -24.73 -28.64
C THR A 683 42.92 -25.61 -27.49
N PHE A 684 42.42 -26.81 -27.80
CA PHE A 684 42.06 -27.80 -26.79
C PHE A 684 43.35 -28.48 -26.26
N PRO A 685 43.35 -28.96 -24.99
CA PRO A 685 44.48 -29.71 -24.45
C PRO A 685 44.85 -30.92 -25.32
N GLU A 686 46.15 -31.22 -25.45
CA GLU A 686 46.67 -32.31 -26.32
C GLU A 686 46.11 -33.69 -25.98
N ASN A 687 45.66 -33.90 -24.75
CA ASN A 687 45.08 -35.15 -24.27
C ASN A 687 43.58 -35.30 -24.57
N VAL A 688 43.00 -34.42 -25.39
CA VAL A 688 41.57 -34.41 -25.72
C VAL A 688 41.38 -34.36 -27.24
N ALA A 689 40.68 -35.35 -27.79
CA ALA A 689 40.47 -35.48 -29.23
C ALA A 689 39.35 -34.55 -29.76
N ALA A 690 39.58 -33.23 -29.77
CA ALA A 690 38.63 -32.25 -30.32
C ALA A 690 38.70 -32.12 -31.86
N GLU A 691 39.83 -32.46 -32.47
CA GLU A 691 40.05 -32.36 -33.92
C GLU A 691 39.12 -33.26 -34.77
N PRO A 692 38.87 -34.53 -34.43
CA PRO A 692 37.91 -35.37 -35.15
C PRO A 692 36.50 -34.77 -35.19
N ILE A 693 36.08 -34.10 -34.11
CA ILE A 693 34.76 -33.46 -34.01
C ILE A 693 34.69 -32.23 -34.93
N ALA A 694 35.77 -31.44 -34.99
CA ALA A 694 35.87 -30.29 -35.89
C ALA A 694 35.87 -30.71 -37.37
N THR A 695 36.60 -31.79 -37.71
CA THR A 695 36.66 -32.37 -39.05
C THR A 695 35.30 -32.93 -39.47
N GLY A 696 34.66 -33.74 -38.62
CA GLY A 696 33.30 -34.24 -38.86
C GLY A 696 32.29 -33.10 -39.03
N ALA A 697 32.42 -32.02 -38.24
CA ALA A 697 31.57 -30.85 -38.38
C ALA A 697 31.79 -30.03 -39.66
N ASN A 698 33.00 -30.04 -40.21
CA ASN A 698 33.30 -29.41 -41.50
C ASN A 698 32.81 -30.28 -42.66
N LEU A 699 33.03 -31.60 -42.61
CA LEU A 699 32.54 -32.55 -43.62
C LEU A 699 31.01 -32.50 -43.74
N ALA A 700 30.29 -32.43 -42.62
CA ALA A 700 28.82 -32.36 -42.62
C ALA A 700 28.25 -31.03 -43.17
N VAL A 701 29.04 -29.96 -43.18
CA VAL A 701 28.58 -28.61 -43.56
C VAL A 701 29.08 -28.19 -44.94
N PHE A 702 30.26 -28.67 -45.34
CA PHE A 702 30.94 -28.28 -46.58
C PHE A 702 31.27 -29.47 -47.50
N GLY A 703 30.97 -30.71 -47.08
CA GLY A 703 31.19 -31.91 -47.88
C GLY A 703 30.14 -32.10 -48.97
N PRO A 704 30.42 -32.96 -49.97
CA PRO A 704 29.49 -33.28 -51.04
C PRO A 704 28.35 -34.20 -50.55
N GLY A 705 27.11 -33.85 -50.90
CA GLY A 705 25.91 -34.64 -50.57
C GLY A 705 25.26 -34.27 -49.23
N ASP A 706 24.04 -34.77 -49.00
CA ASP A 706 23.36 -34.60 -47.73
C ASP A 706 23.95 -35.58 -46.68
N PRO A 707 24.32 -35.08 -45.49
CA PRO A 707 24.92 -35.93 -44.46
C PRO A 707 23.92 -36.93 -43.88
N GLU A 708 24.42 -38.14 -43.59
CA GLU A 708 23.63 -39.22 -42.99
C GLU A 708 23.00 -38.78 -41.65
N PRO A 709 21.72 -39.11 -41.38
CA PRO A 709 21.02 -38.68 -40.17
C PRO A 709 21.71 -39.09 -38.85
N GLU A 710 22.45 -40.21 -38.87
CA GLU A 710 23.16 -40.79 -37.72
C GLU A 710 24.48 -40.06 -37.40
N MET A 711 25.06 -39.33 -38.36
CA MET A 711 26.32 -38.61 -38.13
C MET A 711 26.17 -37.54 -37.03
N ALA A 712 25.01 -36.89 -36.94
CA ALA A 712 24.76 -35.88 -35.91
C ALA A 712 24.64 -36.47 -34.49
N THR A 713 24.16 -37.71 -34.35
CA THR A 713 24.07 -38.41 -33.07
C THR A 713 25.44 -38.93 -32.65
N ASN A 714 26.19 -39.55 -33.57
CA ASN A 714 27.53 -40.07 -33.28
C ASN A 714 28.48 -38.93 -32.86
N LEU A 715 28.45 -37.80 -33.59
CA LEU A 715 29.27 -36.64 -33.26
C LEU A 715 28.91 -35.99 -31.92
N LEU A 716 27.65 -36.10 -31.49
CA LEU A 716 27.22 -35.63 -30.17
C LEU A 716 27.79 -36.51 -29.07
N ASP A 717 27.76 -37.83 -29.25
CA ASP A 717 28.30 -38.80 -28.29
C ASP A 717 29.83 -38.66 -28.15
N ASP A 718 30.52 -38.42 -29.27
CA ASP A 718 31.95 -38.09 -29.29
C ASP A 718 32.23 -36.77 -28.54
N ALA A 719 31.42 -35.74 -28.77
CA ALA A 719 31.54 -34.47 -28.07
C ALA A 719 31.23 -34.58 -26.57
N ASP A 720 30.31 -35.45 -26.17
CA ASP A 720 30.03 -35.74 -24.76
C ASP A 720 31.17 -36.49 -24.08
N SER A 721 31.85 -37.38 -24.80
CA SER A 721 33.06 -38.08 -24.33
C SER A 721 34.21 -37.08 -24.11
N VAL A 722 34.49 -36.24 -25.09
CA VAL A 722 35.48 -35.14 -25.00
C VAL A 722 35.15 -34.17 -23.86
N ARG A 723 33.87 -33.84 -23.67
CA ARG A 723 33.43 -33.00 -22.54
C ARG A 723 33.68 -33.66 -21.19
N LYS A 724 33.50 -34.97 -21.07
CA LYS A 724 33.77 -35.72 -19.83
C LYS A 724 35.26 -35.68 -19.49
N GLU A 725 36.14 -35.81 -20.49
CA GLU A 725 37.59 -35.69 -20.34
C GLU A 725 38.02 -34.26 -19.94
N LEU A 726 37.50 -33.24 -20.62
CA LEU A 726 37.76 -31.83 -20.29
C LEU A 726 37.30 -31.46 -18.88
N ARG A 727 36.20 -32.06 -18.42
CA ARG A 727 35.77 -31.90 -17.03
C ARG A 727 36.71 -32.64 -16.08
N GLY A 728 37.16 -33.83 -16.46
CA GLY A 728 38.16 -34.63 -15.75
C GLY A 728 39.47 -33.89 -15.48
N SER A 729 39.93 -33.07 -16.44
CA SER A 729 41.21 -32.36 -16.36
C SER A 729 41.19 -31.03 -15.57
N VAL A 730 40.02 -30.57 -15.11
CA VAL A 730 39.90 -29.34 -14.31
C VAL A 730 39.50 -29.59 -12.85
N SER A 731 39.84 -28.66 -11.96
CA SER A 731 39.52 -28.74 -10.53
C SER A 731 38.00 -28.72 -10.26
N THR A 732 37.59 -29.32 -9.14
CA THR A 732 36.20 -29.38 -8.67
C THR A 732 35.50 -28.01 -8.65
N TRP A 733 36.22 -26.96 -8.25
CA TRP A 733 35.71 -25.58 -8.28
C TRP A 733 35.43 -25.04 -9.68
N ARG A 734 36.27 -25.34 -10.67
CA ARG A 734 36.01 -24.95 -12.08
C ARG A 734 34.85 -25.72 -12.67
N ARG A 735 34.68 -27.00 -12.31
CA ARG A 735 33.51 -27.81 -12.70
C ARG A 735 32.21 -27.20 -12.18
N LEU A 736 32.15 -26.89 -10.89
CA LEU A 736 30.97 -26.29 -10.26
C LEU A 736 30.64 -24.91 -10.85
N ARG A 737 31.67 -24.10 -11.11
CA ARG A 737 31.52 -22.79 -11.77
C ARG A 737 30.99 -22.90 -13.20
N SER A 738 31.48 -23.87 -13.99
CA SER A 738 30.99 -24.16 -15.34
C SER A 738 29.52 -24.60 -15.31
N ASP A 739 29.13 -25.44 -14.35
CA ASP A 739 27.76 -25.92 -14.21
C ASP A 739 26.76 -24.79 -13.99
N ILE A 740 27.09 -23.84 -13.09
CA ILE A 740 26.23 -22.71 -12.73
C ILE A 740 26.30 -21.58 -13.77
N SER A 741 27.25 -21.61 -14.70
CA SER A 741 27.38 -20.58 -15.74
C SER A 741 26.17 -20.55 -16.68
N ILE A 742 25.43 -19.44 -16.71
CA ILE A 742 24.31 -19.22 -17.64
C ILE A 742 24.74 -18.77 -19.03
N ARG A 743 26.04 -18.54 -19.25
CA ARG A 743 26.60 -18.04 -20.52
C ARG A 743 26.17 -18.87 -21.74
N PRO A 744 26.18 -20.22 -21.69
CA PRO A 744 25.75 -21.03 -22.83
C PRO A 744 24.30 -20.76 -23.22
N LEU A 745 23.41 -20.50 -22.25
CA LEU A 745 21.99 -20.24 -22.48
C LEU A 745 21.70 -18.86 -23.09
N LEU A 746 22.64 -17.92 -22.99
CA LEU A 746 22.52 -16.54 -23.47
C LEU A 746 23.15 -16.30 -24.85
N GLU A 747 23.94 -17.26 -25.34
CA GLU A 747 24.55 -17.16 -26.67
C GLU A 747 23.47 -17.34 -27.75
N ARG A 748 23.17 -16.26 -28.48
CA ARG A 748 22.14 -16.21 -29.53
C ARG A 748 22.54 -17.12 -30.69
N ASP A 749 21.60 -17.97 -31.13
CA ASP A 749 21.73 -18.70 -32.39
C ASP A 749 21.74 -17.70 -33.55
N GLY A 750 22.92 -17.46 -34.10
CA GLY A 750 23.08 -16.78 -35.38
C GLY A 750 22.65 -17.69 -36.53
N SER A 751 21.38 -18.09 -36.59
CA SER A 751 20.81 -18.55 -37.85
C SER A 751 20.54 -17.31 -38.71
N PRO A 752 21.01 -17.25 -39.95
CA PRO A 752 20.40 -16.36 -40.93
C PRO A 752 18.95 -16.83 -41.04
N ARG A 753 17.99 -16.06 -40.52
CA ARG A 753 16.62 -16.21 -40.98
C ARG A 753 16.66 -15.99 -42.49
N PRO A 754 16.10 -16.88 -43.33
CA PRO A 754 15.89 -16.50 -44.72
C PRO A 754 15.05 -15.22 -44.66
N LYS A 755 15.60 -14.12 -45.19
CA LYS A 755 14.79 -12.92 -45.41
C LYS A 755 13.64 -13.39 -46.28
N ARG A 756 12.42 -13.45 -45.74
CA ARG A 756 11.21 -13.47 -46.58
C ARG A 756 11.34 -12.24 -47.46
N GLY A 757 11.70 -12.44 -48.72
CA GLY A 757 11.67 -11.39 -49.71
C GLY A 757 10.24 -10.85 -49.72
N LEU A 758 10.09 -9.57 -49.39
CA LEU A 758 8.88 -8.84 -49.75
C LEU A 758 8.74 -8.97 -51.27
N PRO A 759 7.54 -9.23 -51.81
CA PRO A 759 7.34 -9.26 -53.25
C PRO A 759 7.77 -7.91 -53.82
N SER A 760 8.72 -7.94 -54.76
CA SER A 760 9.16 -6.77 -55.49
C SER A 760 7.98 -6.20 -56.28
N LEU A 761 7.58 -4.97 -55.95
CA LEU A 761 6.68 -4.18 -56.79
C LEU A 761 7.34 -3.96 -58.17
N PRO A 762 6.58 -4.01 -59.28
CA PRO A 762 7.14 -3.81 -60.60
C PRO A 762 7.63 -2.37 -60.76
N THR A 763 8.91 -2.23 -61.10
CA THR A 763 9.53 -0.96 -61.47
C THR A 763 8.94 -0.45 -62.77
N LEU A 764 8.24 0.70 -62.73
CA LEU A 764 7.87 1.47 -63.91
C LEU A 764 9.13 1.97 -64.63
N ARG A 765 9.40 1.35 -65.78
CA ARG A 765 10.49 1.70 -66.70
C ARG A 765 10.10 2.99 -67.43
N ARG A 766 10.75 4.10 -67.09
CA ARG A 766 10.69 5.36 -67.84
C ARG A 766 11.59 5.20 -69.07
N ALA A 767 11.00 5.05 -70.25
CA ALA A 767 11.73 5.01 -71.52
C ALA A 767 12.06 6.44 -71.98
N ARG A 768 13.33 6.68 -72.35
CA ARG A 768 13.75 7.79 -73.24
C ARG A 768 14.97 7.34 -74.04
N GLY A 769 14.96 7.64 -75.34
CA GLY A 769 16.02 7.43 -76.33
C GLY A 769 15.52 6.53 -77.47
N ALA A 770 14.86 7.06 -78.52
CA ALA A 770 15.34 7.90 -79.62
C ALA A 770 16.04 7.09 -80.72
N GLU A 771 15.37 6.98 -81.88
CA GLU A 771 15.82 6.72 -83.26
C GLU A 771 14.51 6.47 -84.07
N GLY A 772 14.23 7.01 -85.25
CA GLY A 772 14.96 7.86 -86.19
C GLY A 772 13.98 8.36 -87.26
N ALA A 773 14.48 9.21 -88.14
CA ALA A 773 13.79 9.93 -89.20
C ALA A 773 12.93 9.08 -90.16
N LEU A 774 11.79 9.66 -90.56
CA LEU A 774 11.61 10.26 -91.89
C LEU A 774 10.95 11.63 -91.74
#